data_AF-A0A7J6TSC2-F1
#
_entry.id   AF-A0A7J6TSC2-F1
#
_cell.length_a   1.000
_cell.length_b   1.000
_cell.length_c   1.000
_cell.angle_alpha   90.00
_cell.angle_beta   90.00
_cell.angle_gamma   90.00
#
_symmetry.space_group_name_H-M   'P 1'
#
loop_
_entity.id
_entity.type
_entity.pdbx_description
1 polymer ?
#
loop_
_entity_poly.entity_id
_entity_poly.type
_entity_poly.pdbx_seq_one_letter_code
_entity_poly.pdbx_strand_id
1 'polypeptide(L)'
;VDELLNTVGKTRDEIQNVKTSITAVAGKLGHIKQLVAATTPGQNGGGMVDVQVDTVMAMVARAKEDIQQFKSSVKQAAEHNAQGGAFGLSAFRNKMANDDKSRSLYERVGGDLAIETAVDLMYSKAVADSRTRAHLEKNQKKIARIKKKMVQFLSGFTGGPKLYDADALKPVHYDMNITDYHFDAVLELFDASFTTLSVHPAAKEDLIVALGKVRRDVTTGCTVRMEKARTSVKAGGDGYMFKKLKGKEGIAEFMDRLYEIINADARLKSFFKDKNIGKVKAGQTIYLEELFGGEKAYKGRDLVSVHKDMGVDDFTFDCFMMDCEKALYCLGYDDATVDEVLFLLEPIRASVLNQARGIGSQQKVVKGKSVLERLGGELNLEAVVETMHFGCQQDPRIKYFFSIDPEKQENQKTKIAQVLTGLCGGPQRYDLEQLQPFHFNMNITDFHFDAVLENMQAACAVLELDEEATKDLIEVAGKARTDITKGCTVRYELAMQKVESAGTDGLFGQLGGDDGIEAFIDDLYKFIQEDPRVKLFFSGSKLDSIKASQGEYIAQLLGSPVEYVGRPLPRIHAMIQIADYHFDAFLEVCRKALLKRGLDPDTTDECAVLLETERANVVNPDLRKHDARATQEASRKKSLFDRLGGEQSIAVFISKMYDKALEDPSLRSFLEKNKARITTIRERMTQYVCLLTGKLSGPSQYDVKELRPAHYGMNIADRQFDRMLGIMLGVLVTDMGVDRRLARELIKTLQPVRTDITLGCTVRMETARQRIEDGKDHLFIGLGKTDGIEKLYSEVMDLSLADPRIKTFFGIPHLARVRENIGKYVVDLLGGPQTYEGKELFQVHEHLGINDYHFDVFISNFHKAMVEAGMSPELIDEVVVSLEEVRPSVLGIKEDDAHTMVQSKDDKSLVDRLGGDLSLEALVENMYERAKEDSRVRYFLEKGKAKQKQIRMKMYQYLSGAFGGPVQYDAKLLKPAHYFMNITNYHFDALCDSLVEAAKDIGVDSITLDDVFLVVNRTRSDITTGCMVRMEIAKQEGEKGGRERLFEKLGGQEGIEAFIVRLYECVERDKRINAFFEGSKLKSIKKAQSAYITMVLGGPSRYRGRDLKELHS
;
A
#
# COMPACT_ATOMS: atom_id res chain seq x y z
N VAL A 1 -11.92 21.53 -26.95
CA VAL A 1 -11.22 20.38 -26.34
C VAL A 1 -11.81 19.08 -26.84
N ASP A 2 -13.12 18.87 -26.73
CA ASP A 2 -13.79 17.64 -27.24
C ASP A 2 -13.66 17.45 -28.76
N GLU A 3 -13.73 18.52 -29.54
CA GLU A 3 -13.50 18.47 -31.00
C GLU A 3 -12.04 18.13 -31.34
N LEU A 4 -11.10 18.57 -30.50
CA LEU A 4 -9.68 18.29 -30.62
C LEU A 4 -9.36 16.86 -30.18
N LEU A 5 -10.03 16.35 -29.14
CA LEU A 5 -9.99 14.96 -28.69
C LEU A 5 -10.62 14.00 -29.71
N ASN A 6 -11.73 14.38 -30.35
CA ASN A 6 -12.35 13.61 -31.43
C ASN A 6 -11.49 13.57 -32.69
N THR A 7 -10.85 14.69 -33.03
CA THR A 7 -9.92 14.74 -34.17
C THR A 7 -8.68 13.90 -33.89
N VAL A 8 -8.10 14.00 -32.69
CA VAL A 8 -6.98 13.15 -32.24
C VAL A 8 -7.38 11.67 -32.16
N GLY A 9 -8.62 11.36 -31.76
CA GLY A 9 -9.19 10.01 -31.75
C GLY A 9 -9.27 9.41 -33.16
N LYS A 10 -9.83 10.16 -34.12
CA LYS A 10 -9.88 9.74 -35.54
C LYS A 10 -8.49 9.51 -36.13
N THR A 11 -7.56 10.44 -35.90
CA THR A 11 -6.18 10.29 -36.40
C THR A 11 -5.45 9.11 -35.75
N ARG A 12 -5.75 8.80 -34.49
CA ARG A 12 -5.23 7.62 -33.76
C ARG A 12 -5.77 6.31 -34.33
N ASP A 13 -7.05 6.25 -34.65
CA ASP A 13 -7.68 5.06 -35.23
C ASP A 13 -7.20 4.79 -36.66
N GLU A 14 -6.98 5.85 -37.45
CA GLU A 14 -6.38 5.78 -38.78
C GLU A 14 -4.93 5.26 -38.73
N ILE A 15 -4.13 5.73 -37.77
CA ILE A 15 -2.76 5.23 -37.55
C ILE A 15 -2.75 3.76 -37.09
N GLN A 16 -3.72 3.35 -36.26
CA GLN A 16 -3.83 1.96 -35.81
C GLN A 16 -4.24 1.04 -36.95
N ASN A 17 -5.19 1.44 -37.80
CA ASN A 17 -5.59 0.69 -38.99
C ASN A 17 -4.40 0.50 -39.95
N VAL A 18 -3.59 1.54 -40.11
CA VAL A 18 -2.34 1.49 -40.88
C VAL A 18 -1.33 0.52 -40.27
N LYS A 19 -1.15 0.52 -38.95
CA LYS A 19 -0.24 -0.42 -38.24
C LYS A 19 -0.69 -1.87 -38.41
N THR A 20 -1.99 -2.13 -38.28
CA THR A 20 -2.58 -3.47 -38.48
C THR A 20 -2.41 -3.95 -39.92
N SER A 21 -2.57 -3.06 -40.91
CA SER A 21 -2.32 -3.36 -42.32
C SER A 21 -0.84 -3.63 -42.62
N ILE A 22 0.09 -2.88 -42.01
CA ILE A 22 1.55 -3.12 -42.14
C ILE A 22 1.92 -4.49 -41.56
N THR A 23 1.40 -4.85 -40.38
CA THR A 23 1.64 -6.16 -39.76
C THR A 23 1.03 -7.29 -40.59
N ALA A 24 -0.17 -7.09 -41.16
CA ALA A 24 -0.79 -8.05 -42.06
C ALA A 24 0.01 -8.26 -43.37
N VAL A 25 0.57 -7.18 -43.93
CA VAL A 25 1.43 -7.24 -45.12
C VAL A 25 2.78 -7.89 -44.79
N ALA A 26 3.37 -7.60 -43.63
CA ALA A 26 4.62 -8.23 -43.16
C ALA A 26 4.44 -9.74 -42.90
N GLY A 27 3.31 -10.14 -42.28
CA GLY A 27 2.95 -11.54 -42.08
C GLY A 27 2.74 -12.29 -43.40
N LYS A 28 2.04 -11.68 -44.37
CA LYS A 28 1.89 -12.23 -45.73
C LYS A 28 3.24 -12.35 -46.45
N LEU A 29 4.13 -11.35 -46.34
CA LEU A 29 5.48 -11.40 -46.92
C LEU A 29 6.36 -12.47 -46.26
N GLY A 30 6.23 -12.68 -44.94
CA GLY A 30 6.90 -13.77 -44.22
C GLY A 30 6.43 -15.15 -44.68
N HIS A 31 5.13 -15.32 -44.87
CA HIS A 31 4.53 -16.56 -45.38
C HIS A 31 4.96 -16.85 -46.83
N ILE A 32 5.00 -15.82 -47.68
CA ILE A 32 5.53 -15.91 -49.05
C ILE A 32 7.02 -16.27 -49.04
N LYS A 33 7.82 -15.69 -48.14
CA LYS A 33 9.25 -16.01 -48.00
C LYS A 33 9.48 -17.47 -47.59
N GLN A 34 8.58 -18.05 -46.79
CA GLN A 34 8.61 -19.46 -46.40
C GLN A 34 8.13 -20.40 -47.51
N LEU A 35 7.07 -20.05 -48.25
CA LEU A 35 6.61 -20.80 -49.43
C LEU A 35 7.68 -20.82 -50.55
N VAL A 36 8.41 -19.71 -50.71
CA VAL A 36 9.56 -19.61 -51.64
C VAL A 36 10.76 -20.40 -51.12
N ALA A 37 11.02 -20.42 -49.80
CA ALA A 37 12.08 -21.25 -49.23
C ALA A 37 11.79 -22.76 -49.34
N ALA A 38 10.52 -23.16 -49.25
CA ALA A 38 10.05 -24.54 -49.39
C ALA A 38 10.04 -25.07 -50.85
N THR A 39 10.26 -24.20 -51.85
CA THR A 39 10.27 -24.56 -53.28
C THR A 39 11.68 -24.66 -53.89
N THR A 40 12.74 -24.47 -53.11
CA THR A 40 14.12 -24.66 -53.55
C THR A 40 14.56 -26.14 -53.45
N PRO A 41 15.22 -26.76 -54.45
CA PRO A 41 15.39 -28.21 -54.49
C PRO A 41 16.57 -28.71 -53.67
N GLY A 42 16.31 -29.68 -52.79
CA GLY A 42 17.29 -30.52 -52.11
C GLY A 42 16.69 -31.88 -51.73
N GLN A 43 16.72 -32.82 -52.67
CA GLN A 43 16.59 -34.29 -52.54
C GLN A 43 15.50 -34.86 -51.61
N ASN A 44 14.30 -35.10 -52.15
CA ASN A 44 13.70 -36.44 -52.26
C ASN A 44 12.35 -36.36 -53.00
N GLY A 45 12.14 -37.27 -53.95
CA GLY A 45 11.12 -37.16 -54.98
C GLY A 45 9.71 -37.58 -54.57
N GLY A 46 8.73 -37.04 -55.31
CA GLY A 46 7.39 -37.61 -55.46
C GLY A 46 6.24 -36.62 -55.21
N GLY A 47 5.66 -36.09 -56.29
CA GLY A 47 4.33 -35.46 -56.31
C GLY A 47 4.32 -33.94 -56.43
N MET A 48 4.26 -33.41 -57.65
CA MET A 48 3.89 -32.02 -57.91
C MET A 48 2.44 -31.80 -57.44
N VAL A 49 2.26 -31.02 -56.39
CA VAL A 49 0.97 -30.36 -56.10
C VAL A 49 1.01 -29.02 -56.81
N ASP A 50 0.39 -28.99 -57.98
CA ASP A 50 0.15 -27.80 -58.79
C ASP A 50 -0.94 -26.95 -58.11
N VAL A 51 -0.58 -26.18 -57.08
CA VAL A 51 -1.47 -25.16 -56.51
C VAL A 51 -0.63 -23.98 -56.01
N GLN A 52 -1.07 -22.78 -56.39
CA GLN A 52 -0.85 -21.48 -55.73
C GLN A 52 0.25 -20.52 -56.23
N VAL A 53 0.83 -20.67 -57.42
CA VAL A 53 1.61 -19.54 -58.00
C VAL A 53 0.69 -18.35 -58.28
N ASP A 54 -0.51 -18.59 -58.80
CA ASP A 54 -1.51 -17.55 -59.05
C ASP A 54 -2.05 -16.92 -57.76
N THR A 55 -2.19 -17.71 -56.69
CA THR A 55 -2.63 -17.23 -55.38
C THR A 55 -1.55 -16.35 -54.73
N VAL A 56 -0.28 -16.75 -54.82
CA VAL A 56 0.86 -15.95 -54.35
C VAL A 56 0.98 -14.65 -55.17
N MET A 57 0.82 -14.72 -56.49
CA MET A 57 0.85 -13.53 -57.35
C MET A 57 -0.32 -12.58 -57.08
N ALA A 58 -1.52 -13.10 -56.82
CA ALA A 58 -2.67 -12.31 -56.39
C ALA A 58 -2.45 -11.65 -55.02
N MET A 59 -1.83 -12.37 -54.07
CA MET A 59 -1.47 -11.81 -52.75
C MET A 59 -0.36 -10.74 -52.85
N VAL A 60 0.61 -10.91 -53.75
CA VAL A 60 1.66 -9.91 -54.04
C VAL A 60 1.07 -8.68 -54.74
N ALA A 61 0.13 -8.86 -55.66
CA ALA A 61 -0.57 -7.75 -56.33
C ALA A 61 -1.39 -6.94 -55.33
N ARG A 62 -2.14 -7.62 -54.45
CA ARG A 62 -2.94 -6.98 -53.42
C ARG A 62 -2.08 -6.27 -52.38
N ALA A 63 -0.97 -6.87 -51.97
CA ALA A 63 0.01 -6.23 -51.09
C ALA A 63 0.66 -4.99 -51.75
N LYS A 64 0.89 -5.00 -53.07
CA LYS A 64 1.39 -3.82 -53.81
C LYS A 64 0.36 -2.69 -53.87
N GLU A 65 -0.92 -2.99 -54.07
CA GLU A 65 -2.02 -2.02 -54.01
C GLU A 65 -2.16 -1.42 -52.61
N ASP A 66 -2.15 -2.26 -51.57
CA ASP A 66 -2.21 -1.83 -50.16
C ASP A 66 -1.02 -0.91 -49.80
N ILE A 67 0.19 -1.23 -50.29
CA ILE A 67 1.38 -0.39 -50.12
C ILE A 67 1.25 0.95 -50.88
N GLN A 68 0.60 0.97 -52.05
CA GLN A 68 0.37 2.20 -52.80
C GLN A 68 -0.66 3.10 -52.13
N GLN A 69 -1.78 2.53 -51.65
CA GLN A 69 -2.77 3.25 -50.87
C GLN A 69 -2.16 3.82 -49.59
N PHE A 70 -1.37 3.03 -48.86
CA PHE A 70 -0.63 3.48 -47.68
C PHE A 70 0.32 4.66 -47.99
N LYS A 71 1.12 4.57 -49.06
CA LYS A 71 1.99 5.68 -49.48
C LYS A 71 1.19 6.94 -49.82
N SER A 72 0.00 6.81 -50.40
CA SER A 72 -0.86 7.94 -50.72
C SER A 72 -1.48 8.59 -49.48
N SER A 73 -1.91 7.81 -48.48
CA SER A 73 -2.46 8.30 -47.22
C SER A 73 -1.41 8.98 -46.35
N VAL A 74 -0.19 8.42 -46.31
CA VAL A 74 0.95 9.05 -45.61
C VAL A 74 1.35 10.36 -46.28
N LYS A 75 1.31 10.43 -47.63
CA LYS A 75 1.58 11.64 -48.38
C LYS A 75 0.53 12.73 -48.10
N GLN A 76 -0.75 12.39 -48.10
CA GLN A 76 -1.82 13.34 -47.74
C GLN A 76 -1.72 13.83 -46.29
N ALA A 77 -1.39 12.95 -45.34
CA ALA A 77 -1.18 13.33 -43.94
C ALA A 77 0.08 14.20 -43.72
N ALA A 78 1.13 13.98 -44.52
CA ALA A 78 2.33 14.81 -44.51
C ALA A 78 2.07 16.20 -45.14
N GLU A 79 1.30 16.26 -46.23
CA GLU A 79 0.91 17.52 -46.90
C GLU A 79 -0.02 18.37 -46.03
N HIS A 80 -0.94 17.75 -45.28
CA HIS A 80 -1.81 18.43 -44.32
C HIS A 80 -1.05 19.01 -43.11
N ASN A 81 0.01 18.32 -42.65
CA ASN A 81 0.82 18.76 -41.50
C ASN A 81 1.95 19.73 -41.87
N ALA A 82 2.32 19.86 -43.15
CA ALA A 82 3.33 20.82 -43.60
C ALA A 82 2.88 22.31 -43.48
N GLN A 83 1.60 22.57 -43.23
CA GLN A 83 1.06 23.92 -43.02
C GLN A 83 1.12 24.41 -41.56
N GLY A 84 1.43 23.54 -40.59
CA GLY A 84 1.57 23.89 -39.17
C GLY A 84 2.97 23.53 -38.67
N GLY A 85 3.82 24.54 -38.52
CA GLY A 85 5.24 24.36 -38.22
C GLY A 85 5.56 23.54 -36.96
N ALA A 86 6.66 22.79 -37.07
CA ALA A 86 7.50 22.22 -36.02
C ALA A 86 6.84 21.22 -35.05
N PHE A 87 6.79 19.94 -35.44
CA PHE A 87 6.75 18.83 -34.49
C PHE A 87 7.85 17.80 -34.82
N GLY A 88 8.79 17.61 -33.88
CA GLY A 88 9.97 16.77 -34.06
C GLY A 88 9.61 15.29 -34.22
N LEU A 89 10.18 14.65 -35.24
CA LEU A 89 10.10 13.20 -35.53
C LEU A 89 10.49 12.31 -34.33
N SER A 90 11.26 12.81 -33.36
CA SER A 90 11.59 12.10 -32.12
C SER A 90 10.41 11.98 -31.15
N ALA A 91 9.56 13.02 -31.05
CA ALA A 91 8.35 12.98 -30.22
C ALA A 91 7.27 12.10 -30.85
N PHE A 92 7.19 12.04 -32.19
CA PHE A 92 6.29 11.12 -32.90
C PHE A 92 6.73 9.65 -32.75
N ARG A 93 8.06 9.38 -32.76
CA ARG A 93 8.62 8.04 -32.53
C ARG A 93 8.41 7.56 -31.08
N ASN A 94 8.56 8.45 -30.09
CA ASN A 94 8.27 8.12 -28.68
C ASN A 94 6.77 7.97 -28.41
N LYS A 95 5.89 8.70 -29.12
CA LYS A 95 4.43 8.57 -28.98
C LYS A 95 3.84 7.37 -29.73
N MET A 96 4.51 6.89 -30.79
CA MET A 96 4.25 5.60 -31.44
C MET A 96 4.65 4.38 -30.58
N ALA A 97 5.50 4.59 -29.56
CA ALA A 97 6.01 3.56 -28.67
C ALA A 97 5.16 3.34 -27.40
N ASN A 98 4.01 4.02 -27.26
CA ASN A 98 3.21 3.92 -26.04
C ASN A 98 2.30 2.69 -26.03
N ASP A 99 2.70 1.75 -25.18
CA ASP A 99 1.90 0.68 -24.62
C ASP A 99 0.85 1.26 -23.66
N ASP A 100 -0.31 1.61 -24.19
CA ASP A 100 -1.43 2.11 -23.41
C ASP A 100 -2.01 0.97 -22.58
N LYS A 101 -1.64 0.88 -21.29
CA LYS A 101 -2.12 -0.14 -20.33
C LYS A 101 -3.65 -0.14 -20.15
N SER A 102 -4.38 0.81 -20.73
CA SER A 102 -5.85 0.76 -20.82
C SER A 102 -6.37 -0.27 -21.84
N ARG A 103 -5.54 -0.74 -22.78
CA ARG A 103 -5.87 -1.80 -23.75
C ARG A 103 -5.60 -3.19 -23.18
N SER A 104 -6.40 -4.17 -23.60
CA SER A 104 -6.18 -5.56 -23.18
C SER A 104 -4.87 -6.10 -23.72
N LEU A 105 -4.29 -7.08 -23.03
CA LEU A 105 -3.05 -7.73 -23.45
C LEU A 105 -3.20 -8.36 -24.85
N TYR A 106 -4.40 -8.87 -25.16
CA TYR A 106 -4.78 -9.36 -26.49
C TYR A 106 -4.51 -8.33 -27.60
N GLU A 107 -4.98 -7.09 -27.42
CA GLU A 107 -4.79 -6.01 -28.41
C GLU A 107 -3.33 -5.59 -28.52
N ARG A 108 -2.62 -5.57 -27.39
CA ARG A 108 -1.20 -5.18 -27.30
C ARG A 108 -0.28 -6.21 -28.00
N VAL A 109 -0.63 -7.49 -27.93
CA VAL A 109 0.10 -8.59 -28.59
C VAL A 109 -0.19 -8.66 -30.10
N GLY A 110 -1.29 -8.07 -30.57
CA GLY A 110 -1.64 -7.98 -31.99
C GLY A 110 -2.86 -8.80 -32.41
N GLY A 111 -3.68 -9.23 -31.44
CA GLY A 111 -4.95 -9.91 -31.66
C GLY A 111 -4.85 -11.34 -32.19
N ASP A 112 -5.97 -11.88 -32.68
CA ASP A 112 -6.11 -13.29 -33.08
C ASP A 112 -5.09 -13.73 -34.14
N LEU A 113 -4.77 -12.88 -35.13
CA LEU A 113 -3.80 -13.24 -36.18
C LEU A 113 -2.39 -13.41 -35.61
N ALA A 114 -1.97 -12.52 -34.72
CA ALA A 114 -0.66 -12.61 -34.08
C ALA A 114 -0.59 -13.84 -33.16
N ILE A 115 -1.67 -14.11 -32.41
CA ILE A 115 -1.77 -15.30 -31.54
C ILE A 115 -1.77 -16.59 -32.37
N GLU A 116 -2.56 -16.68 -33.44
CA GLU A 116 -2.61 -17.85 -34.33
C GLU A 116 -1.24 -18.13 -34.95
N THR A 117 -0.58 -17.09 -35.47
CA THR A 117 0.77 -17.22 -36.05
C THR A 117 1.81 -17.58 -35.00
N ALA A 118 1.71 -17.01 -33.79
CA ALA A 118 2.62 -17.30 -32.68
C ALA A 118 2.46 -18.75 -32.21
N VAL A 119 1.24 -19.24 -32.09
CA VAL A 119 0.93 -20.63 -31.73
C VAL A 119 1.47 -21.58 -32.79
N ASP A 120 1.24 -21.28 -34.07
CA ASP A 120 1.78 -22.11 -35.15
C ASP A 120 3.30 -22.17 -35.14
N LEU A 121 3.96 -21.03 -34.95
CA LEU A 121 5.41 -20.93 -34.86
C LEU A 121 5.95 -21.64 -33.60
N MET A 122 5.31 -21.46 -32.44
CA MET A 122 5.68 -22.10 -31.20
C MET A 122 5.63 -23.62 -31.33
N TYR A 123 4.51 -24.18 -31.83
CA TYR A 123 4.40 -25.63 -32.02
C TYR A 123 5.38 -26.17 -33.07
N SER A 124 5.72 -25.38 -34.11
CA SER A 124 6.76 -25.79 -35.06
C SER A 124 8.14 -25.93 -34.40
N LYS A 125 8.46 -25.04 -33.46
CA LYS A 125 9.69 -25.09 -32.67
C LYS A 125 9.61 -26.19 -31.61
N ALA A 126 8.46 -26.38 -30.95
CA ALA A 126 8.26 -27.37 -29.90
C ALA A 126 8.37 -28.83 -30.39
N VAL A 127 8.05 -29.09 -31.66
CA VAL A 127 8.28 -30.40 -32.29
C VAL A 127 9.77 -30.64 -32.60
N ALA A 128 10.57 -29.58 -32.72
CA ALA A 128 12.01 -29.66 -32.91
C ALA A 128 12.82 -29.62 -31.60
N ASP A 129 12.25 -29.08 -30.51
CA ASP A 129 12.88 -28.96 -29.20
C ASP A 129 12.87 -30.30 -28.46
N SER A 130 14.05 -30.78 -28.06
CA SER A 130 14.22 -32.09 -27.41
C SER A 130 13.45 -32.20 -26.09
N ARG A 131 13.22 -31.08 -25.39
CA ARG A 131 12.55 -31.05 -24.06
C ARG A 131 11.03 -31.20 -24.16
N THR A 132 10.44 -30.83 -25.29
CA THR A 132 8.96 -30.84 -25.46
C THR A 132 8.47 -31.88 -26.45
N ARG A 133 9.34 -32.33 -27.36
CA ARG A 133 8.98 -33.18 -28.49
C ARG A 133 8.29 -34.49 -28.10
N ALA A 134 8.77 -35.17 -27.05
CA ALA A 134 8.23 -36.48 -26.63
C ALA A 134 6.72 -36.41 -26.29
N HIS A 135 6.29 -35.34 -25.61
CA HIS A 135 4.89 -35.14 -25.23
C HIS A 135 3.99 -34.75 -26.42
N LEU A 136 4.56 -34.16 -27.48
CA LEU A 136 3.82 -33.71 -28.67
C LEU A 136 3.67 -34.81 -29.73
N GLU A 137 4.67 -35.68 -29.92
CA GLU A 137 4.61 -36.76 -30.91
C GLU A 137 3.48 -37.76 -30.62
N LYS A 138 3.23 -38.10 -29.35
CA LYS A 138 2.10 -38.96 -28.92
C LYS A 138 0.75 -38.44 -29.43
N ASN A 139 0.65 -37.12 -29.61
CA ASN A 139 -0.58 -36.41 -29.97
C ASN A 139 -0.53 -35.81 -31.39
N GLN A 140 0.37 -36.25 -32.26
CA GLN A 140 0.55 -35.64 -33.59
C GLN A 140 -0.74 -35.63 -34.44
N LYS A 141 -1.57 -36.68 -34.33
CA LYS A 141 -2.90 -36.74 -34.98
C LYS A 141 -3.90 -35.71 -34.43
N LYS A 142 -3.68 -35.20 -33.21
CA LYS A 142 -4.52 -34.22 -32.52
C LYS A 142 -3.94 -32.80 -32.56
N ILE A 143 -2.75 -32.59 -33.15
CA ILE A 143 -2.02 -31.32 -33.06
C ILE A 143 -2.81 -30.13 -33.61
N ALA A 144 -3.58 -30.31 -34.69
CA ALA A 144 -4.43 -29.27 -35.25
C ALA A 144 -5.54 -28.84 -34.27
N ARG A 145 -6.14 -29.80 -33.55
CA ARG A 145 -7.14 -29.53 -32.51
C ARG A 145 -6.51 -28.84 -31.30
N ILE A 146 -5.31 -29.26 -30.91
CA ILE A 146 -4.56 -28.68 -29.79
C ILE A 146 -4.19 -27.22 -30.09
N LYS A 147 -3.65 -26.93 -31.28
CA LYS A 147 -3.38 -25.56 -31.75
C LYS A 147 -4.61 -24.66 -31.67
N LYS A 148 -5.76 -25.15 -32.14
CA LYS A 148 -7.03 -24.40 -32.06
C LYS A 148 -7.42 -24.08 -30.61
N LYS A 149 -7.28 -25.05 -29.69
CA LYS A 149 -7.55 -24.82 -28.27
C LYS A 149 -6.54 -23.85 -27.64
N MET A 150 -5.26 -23.94 -28.00
CA MET A 150 -4.23 -23.01 -27.53
C MET A 150 -4.51 -21.57 -27.98
N VAL A 151 -4.98 -21.37 -29.21
CA VAL A 151 -5.43 -20.06 -29.69
C VAL A 151 -6.63 -19.55 -28.91
N GLN A 152 -7.62 -20.41 -28.64
CA GLN A 152 -8.79 -20.05 -27.82
C GLN A 152 -8.37 -19.66 -26.40
N PHE A 153 -7.48 -20.44 -25.79
CA PHE A 153 -6.89 -20.15 -24.49
C PHE A 153 -6.19 -18.78 -24.49
N LEU A 154 -5.20 -18.57 -25.36
CA LEU A 154 -4.44 -17.32 -25.39
C LEU A 154 -5.31 -16.11 -25.71
N SER A 155 -6.27 -16.25 -26.63
CA SER A 155 -7.19 -15.16 -26.98
C SER A 155 -8.07 -14.80 -25.78
N GLY A 156 -8.71 -15.77 -25.11
CA GLY A 156 -9.53 -15.48 -23.93
C GLY A 156 -8.73 -15.00 -22.71
N PHE A 157 -7.62 -15.67 -22.43
CA PHE A 157 -6.75 -15.40 -21.27
C PHE A 157 -6.12 -14.01 -21.30
N THR A 158 -5.87 -13.47 -22.50
CA THR A 158 -5.31 -12.11 -22.67
C THR A 158 -6.38 -11.01 -22.79
N GLY A 159 -7.66 -11.35 -22.62
CA GLY A 159 -8.78 -10.40 -22.70
C GLY A 159 -9.33 -10.18 -24.11
N GLY A 160 -9.18 -11.17 -24.99
CA GLY A 160 -9.77 -11.21 -26.33
C GLY A 160 -11.18 -11.80 -26.36
N PRO A 161 -11.79 -11.90 -27.55
CA PRO A 161 -13.21 -12.23 -27.71
C PRO A 161 -13.53 -13.72 -27.56
N LYS A 162 -12.53 -14.61 -27.58
CA LYS A 162 -12.75 -16.06 -27.49
C LYS A 162 -12.92 -16.46 -26.02
N LEU A 163 -13.97 -17.21 -25.70
CA LEU A 163 -14.16 -17.78 -24.37
C LEU A 163 -13.27 -19.01 -24.19
N TYR A 164 -12.65 -19.12 -23.03
CA TYR A 164 -11.91 -20.30 -22.58
C TYR A 164 -12.30 -20.61 -21.14
N ASP A 165 -12.53 -21.90 -20.88
CA ASP A 165 -12.77 -22.41 -19.54
C ASP A 165 -11.43 -22.71 -18.88
N ALA A 166 -11.04 -21.86 -17.91
CA ALA A 166 -9.78 -22.00 -17.19
C ALA A 166 -9.68 -23.35 -16.45
N ASP A 167 -10.80 -23.88 -15.97
CA ASP A 167 -10.87 -25.12 -15.20
C ASP A 167 -10.57 -26.36 -16.05
N ALA A 168 -10.62 -26.23 -17.38
CA ALA A 168 -10.31 -27.30 -18.31
C ALA A 168 -8.79 -27.59 -18.47
N LEU A 169 -7.90 -26.73 -17.95
CA LEU A 169 -6.46 -26.88 -18.17
C LEU A 169 -5.88 -28.03 -17.35
N LYS A 170 -6.17 -28.07 -16.05
CA LYS A 170 -5.61 -29.06 -15.12
C LYS A 170 -6.00 -30.52 -15.43
N PRO A 171 -7.28 -30.87 -15.64
CA PRO A 171 -7.66 -32.26 -15.90
C PRO A 171 -7.01 -32.86 -17.15
N VAL A 172 -6.67 -32.03 -18.15
CA VAL A 172 -6.04 -32.49 -19.39
C VAL A 172 -4.55 -32.79 -19.20
N HIS A 173 -3.89 -32.12 -18.25
CA HIS A 173 -2.45 -32.25 -18.01
C HIS A 173 -2.10 -33.10 -16.78
N TYR A 174 -3.07 -33.43 -15.92
CA TYR A 174 -2.82 -34.10 -14.63
C TYR A 174 -2.06 -35.43 -14.76
N ASP A 175 -2.50 -36.29 -15.67
CA ASP A 175 -1.87 -37.59 -15.93
C ASP A 175 -0.67 -37.49 -16.88
N MET A 176 -0.28 -36.27 -17.27
CA MET A 176 0.92 -36.06 -18.06
C MET A 176 2.12 -35.88 -17.13
N ASN A 177 3.25 -36.51 -17.46
CA ASN A 177 4.53 -36.32 -16.76
C ASN A 177 5.20 -35.00 -17.19
N ILE A 178 4.45 -33.89 -17.16
CA ILE A 178 4.97 -32.56 -17.49
C ILE A 178 5.56 -31.94 -16.23
N THR A 179 6.87 -31.73 -16.25
CA THR A 179 7.62 -31.09 -15.18
C THR A 179 7.71 -29.59 -15.39
N ASP A 180 8.16 -28.83 -14.39
CA ASP A 180 8.45 -27.40 -14.56
C ASP A 180 9.53 -27.14 -15.60
N TYR A 181 10.50 -28.04 -15.75
CA TYR A 181 11.50 -27.98 -16.82
C TYR A 181 10.85 -28.03 -18.21
N HIS A 182 9.85 -28.88 -18.40
CA HIS A 182 9.09 -28.95 -19.65
C HIS A 182 8.22 -27.69 -19.86
N PHE A 183 7.64 -27.15 -18.79
CA PHE A 183 6.83 -25.93 -18.86
C PHE A 183 7.68 -24.68 -19.19
N ASP A 184 8.86 -24.56 -18.59
CA ASP A 184 9.82 -23.47 -18.86
C ASP A 184 10.25 -23.47 -20.32
N ALA A 185 10.52 -24.65 -20.89
CA ALA A 185 10.80 -24.79 -22.32
C ALA A 185 9.65 -24.23 -23.17
N VAL A 186 8.39 -24.46 -22.79
CA VAL A 186 7.23 -23.89 -23.51
C VAL A 186 7.19 -22.36 -23.41
N LEU A 187 7.47 -21.77 -22.24
CA LEU A 187 7.55 -20.31 -22.09
C LEU A 187 8.66 -19.70 -22.95
N GLU A 188 9.84 -20.33 -22.98
CA GLU A 188 10.96 -19.91 -23.84
C GLU A 188 10.58 -19.96 -25.33
N LEU A 189 9.88 -21.02 -25.75
CA LEU A 189 9.42 -21.17 -27.12
C LEU A 189 8.36 -20.13 -27.50
N PHE A 190 7.49 -19.75 -26.57
CA PHE A 190 6.56 -18.62 -26.75
C PHE A 190 7.32 -17.30 -26.87
N ASP A 191 8.28 -17.02 -25.98
CA ASP A 191 9.08 -15.79 -26.02
C ASP A 191 9.82 -15.66 -27.35
N ALA A 192 10.47 -16.74 -27.81
CA ALA A 192 11.15 -16.79 -29.09
C ALA A 192 10.19 -16.59 -30.29
N SER A 193 8.97 -17.13 -30.19
CA SER A 193 7.96 -17.00 -31.25
C SER A 193 7.43 -15.57 -31.36
N PHE A 194 7.08 -14.94 -30.23
CA PHE A 194 6.64 -13.55 -30.20
C PHE A 194 7.76 -12.56 -30.58
N THR A 195 9.01 -12.87 -30.22
CA THR A 195 10.18 -12.11 -30.67
C THR A 195 10.33 -12.18 -32.19
N THR A 196 10.15 -13.36 -32.78
CA THR A 196 10.18 -13.54 -34.24
C THR A 196 9.08 -12.72 -34.94
N LEU A 197 7.90 -12.61 -34.31
CA LEU A 197 6.78 -11.81 -34.80
C LEU A 197 6.91 -10.31 -34.52
N SER A 198 8.02 -9.87 -33.91
CA SER A 198 8.26 -8.47 -33.54
C SER A 198 7.14 -7.87 -32.68
N VAL A 199 6.55 -8.67 -31.79
CA VAL A 199 5.62 -8.17 -30.76
C VAL A 199 6.36 -7.23 -29.82
N HIS A 200 5.67 -6.20 -29.34
CA HIS A 200 6.26 -5.19 -28.47
C HIS A 200 6.87 -5.85 -27.21
N PRO A 201 8.12 -5.53 -26.81
CA PRO A 201 8.79 -6.20 -25.70
C PRO A 201 8.00 -6.21 -24.40
N ALA A 202 7.33 -5.09 -24.05
CA ALA A 202 6.52 -5.00 -22.84
C ALA A 202 5.24 -5.88 -22.89
N ALA A 203 4.60 -5.99 -24.06
CA ALA A 203 3.43 -6.86 -24.22
C ALA A 203 3.83 -8.34 -24.19
N LYS A 204 5.00 -8.68 -24.75
CA LYS A 204 5.59 -10.01 -24.67
C LYS A 204 5.90 -10.38 -23.21
N GLU A 205 6.54 -9.48 -22.47
CA GLU A 205 6.89 -9.69 -21.07
C GLU A 205 5.65 -9.90 -20.19
N ASP A 206 4.65 -9.04 -20.31
CA ASP A 206 3.36 -9.19 -19.62
C ASP A 206 2.68 -10.54 -19.97
N LEU A 207 2.82 -11.00 -21.22
CA LEU A 207 2.28 -12.30 -21.64
C LEU A 207 3.03 -13.48 -21.04
N ILE A 208 4.35 -13.45 -21.00
CA ILE A 208 5.14 -14.51 -20.37
C ILE A 208 4.86 -14.57 -18.87
N VAL A 209 4.76 -13.41 -18.20
CA VAL A 209 4.35 -13.34 -16.78
C VAL A 209 2.94 -13.90 -16.60
N ALA A 210 1.99 -13.55 -17.47
CA ALA A 210 0.63 -14.07 -17.40
C ALA A 210 0.59 -15.60 -17.60
N LEU A 211 1.32 -16.12 -18.60
CA LEU A 211 1.43 -17.57 -18.83
C LEU A 211 2.11 -18.31 -17.68
N GLY A 212 3.06 -17.66 -17.00
CA GLY A 212 3.65 -18.21 -15.77
C GLY A 212 2.61 -18.54 -14.69
N LYS A 213 1.46 -17.82 -14.65
CA LYS A 213 0.41 -18.04 -13.65
C LYS A 213 -0.36 -19.35 -13.82
N VAL A 214 -0.36 -19.93 -15.03
CA VAL A 214 -1.04 -21.23 -15.29
C VAL A 214 -0.09 -22.43 -15.12
N ARG A 215 1.14 -22.20 -14.67
CA ARG A 215 2.13 -23.25 -14.40
C ARG A 215 1.55 -24.34 -13.50
N ARG A 216 0.95 -23.93 -12.38
CA ARG A 216 0.37 -24.86 -11.40
C ARG A 216 -0.64 -25.79 -12.06
N ASP A 217 -1.53 -25.27 -12.88
CA ASP A 217 -2.55 -26.09 -13.53
C ASP A 217 -1.96 -27.15 -14.48
N VAL A 218 -0.77 -26.90 -15.03
CA VAL A 218 -0.11 -27.84 -15.95
C VAL A 218 0.81 -28.83 -15.23
N THR A 219 1.55 -28.40 -14.20
CA THR A 219 2.58 -29.24 -13.55
C THR A 219 2.12 -29.94 -12.27
N THR A 220 0.97 -29.55 -11.70
CA THR A 220 0.46 -30.10 -10.42
C THR A 220 0.35 -31.62 -10.45
N GLY A 221 -0.16 -32.20 -11.53
CA GLY A 221 -0.36 -33.65 -11.60
C GLY A 221 0.94 -34.44 -11.45
N CYS A 222 1.98 -34.08 -12.21
CA CYS A 222 3.31 -34.68 -12.06
C CYS A 222 3.89 -34.44 -10.66
N THR A 223 3.82 -33.19 -10.15
CA THR A 223 4.37 -32.84 -8.84
C THR A 223 3.76 -33.65 -7.71
N VAL A 224 2.43 -33.84 -7.73
CA VAL A 224 1.68 -34.57 -6.70
C VAL A 224 1.93 -36.08 -6.80
N ARG A 225 1.85 -36.64 -8.02
CA ARG A 225 2.11 -38.07 -8.24
C ARG A 225 3.51 -38.47 -7.79
N MET A 226 4.53 -37.68 -8.14
CA MET A 226 5.91 -37.93 -7.72
C MET A 226 6.12 -37.78 -6.22
N GLU A 227 5.40 -36.87 -5.54
CA GLU A 227 5.50 -36.71 -4.09
C GLU A 227 4.79 -37.83 -3.32
N LYS A 228 3.65 -38.31 -3.83
CA LYS A 228 2.99 -39.53 -3.32
C LYS A 228 3.92 -40.74 -3.46
N ALA A 229 4.49 -40.94 -4.64
CA ALA A 229 5.48 -41.98 -4.90
C ALA A 229 6.67 -41.91 -3.93
N ARG A 230 7.26 -40.72 -3.75
CA ARG A 230 8.35 -40.50 -2.77
C ARG A 230 7.97 -40.94 -1.37
N THR A 231 6.77 -40.56 -0.92
CA THR A 231 6.28 -40.85 0.43
C THR A 231 6.03 -42.35 0.61
N SER A 232 5.39 -43.00 -0.36
CA SER A 232 5.16 -44.46 -0.37
C SER A 232 6.46 -45.25 -0.34
N VAL A 233 7.42 -44.91 -1.20
CA VAL A 233 8.74 -45.57 -1.25
C VAL A 233 9.48 -45.39 0.07
N LYS A 234 9.48 -44.18 0.64
CA LYS A 234 10.13 -43.91 1.93
C LYS A 234 9.47 -44.67 3.09
N ALA A 235 8.14 -44.74 3.13
CA ALA A 235 7.40 -45.48 4.15
C ALA A 235 7.58 -47.00 4.03
N GLY A 236 7.76 -47.51 2.81
CA GLY A 236 7.96 -48.94 2.54
C GLY A 236 9.32 -49.49 2.99
N GLY A 237 10.35 -48.64 3.10
CA GLY A 237 11.70 -49.02 3.52
C GLY A 237 12.49 -49.83 2.48
N ASP A 238 13.65 -50.35 2.89
CA ASP A 238 14.58 -51.05 1.99
C ASP A 238 13.96 -52.28 1.33
N GLY A 239 14.10 -52.38 0.01
CA GLY A 239 13.56 -53.48 -0.79
C GLY A 239 12.04 -53.46 -0.98
N TYR A 240 11.35 -52.37 -0.61
CA TYR A 240 9.91 -52.19 -0.84
C TYR A 240 9.53 -52.39 -2.31
N MET A 241 10.19 -51.67 -3.20
CA MET A 241 9.90 -51.74 -4.64
C MET A 241 10.28 -53.09 -5.22
N PHE A 242 11.39 -53.69 -4.79
CA PHE A 242 11.76 -55.04 -5.19
C PHE A 242 10.65 -56.05 -4.85
N LYS A 243 10.07 -56.00 -3.65
CA LYS A 243 8.95 -56.87 -3.27
C LYS A 243 7.67 -56.55 -4.06
N LYS A 244 7.34 -55.27 -4.22
CA LYS A 244 6.13 -54.81 -4.92
C LYS A 244 6.13 -55.24 -6.39
N LEU A 245 7.30 -55.24 -7.03
CA LEU A 245 7.51 -55.74 -8.38
C LEU A 245 7.71 -57.26 -8.46
N LYS A 246 7.28 -58.04 -7.46
CA LYS A 246 7.37 -59.51 -7.42
C LYS A 246 8.82 -60.04 -7.49
N GLY A 247 9.76 -59.27 -6.94
CA GLY A 247 11.18 -59.63 -6.88
C GLY A 247 11.84 -59.76 -8.25
N LYS A 248 12.86 -60.61 -8.33
CA LYS A 248 13.67 -60.82 -9.53
C LYS A 248 12.84 -61.24 -10.75
N GLU A 249 11.84 -62.10 -10.57
CA GLU A 249 11.03 -62.62 -11.68
C GLU A 249 10.18 -61.52 -12.31
N GLY A 250 9.54 -60.66 -11.50
CA GLY A 250 8.75 -59.56 -12.04
C GLY A 250 9.61 -58.43 -12.63
N ILE A 251 10.80 -58.16 -12.09
CA ILE A 251 11.76 -57.23 -12.73
C ILE A 251 12.23 -57.78 -14.08
N ALA A 252 12.50 -59.09 -14.17
CA ALA A 252 12.82 -59.72 -15.45
C ALA A 252 11.65 -59.60 -16.44
N GLU A 253 10.42 -59.90 -16.02
CA GLU A 253 9.22 -59.77 -16.84
C GLU A 253 9.00 -58.32 -17.33
N PHE A 254 9.21 -57.33 -16.45
CA PHE A 254 9.24 -55.91 -16.81
C PHE A 254 10.27 -55.61 -17.89
N MET A 255 11.50 -56.10 -17.72
CA MET A 255 12.57 -55.88 -18.68
C MET A 255 12.31 -56.59 -20.02
N ASP A 256 11.71 -57.78 -20.00
CA ASP A 256 11.25 -58.49 -21.19
C ASP A 256 10.26 -57.62 -21.97
N ARG A 257 9.21 -57.15 -21.28
CA ARG A 257 8.17 -56.32 -21.90
C ARG A 257 8.69 -54.98 -22.38
N LEU A 258 9.57 -54.33 -21.61
CA LEU A 258 10.20 -53.06 -21.98
C LEU A 258 11.01 -53.20 -23.26
N TYR A 259 11.83 -54.25 -23.39
CA TYR A 259 12.62 -54.46 -24.60
C TYR A 259 11.79 -54.86 -25.82
N GLU A 260 10.63 -55.51 -25.65
CA GLU A 260 9.67 -55.69 -26.74
C GLU A 260 9.16 -54.34 -27.27
N ILE A 261 8.84 -53.41 -26.36
CA ILE A 261 8.37 -52.07 -26.70
C ILE A 261 9.49 -51.24 -27.34
N ILE A 262 10.68 -51.19 -26.73
CA ILE A 262 11.84 -50.45 -27.25
C ILE A 262 12.25 -50.93 -28.66
N ASN A 263 12.17 -52.24 -28.94
CA ASN A 263 12.51 -52.78 -30.26
C ASN A 263 11.45 -52.44 -31.34
N ALA A 264 10.23 -52.12 -30.93
CA ALA A 264 9.18 -51.60 -31.79
C ALA A 264 9.22 -50.06 -31.87
N ASP A 265 9.85 -49.37 -30.93
CA ASP A 265 9.97 -47.93 -30.91
C ASP A 265 11.08 -47.43 -31.84
N ALA A 266 10.67 -46.83 -32.97
CA ALA A 266 11.59 -46.22 -33.92
C ALA A 266 12.46 -45.11 -33.32
N ARG A 267 12.05 -44.50 -32.20
CA ARG A 267 12.76 -43.42 -31.50
C ARG A 267 13.98 -43.97 -30.72
N LEU A 268 13.90 -45.19 -30.20
CA LEU A 268 14.93 -45.78 -29.33
C LEU A 268 15.70 -46.93 -29.98
N LYS A 269 15.10 -47.65 -30.93
CA LYS A 269 15.66 -48.88 -31.53
C LYS A 269 17.07 -48.70 -32.11
N SER A 270 17.40 -47.54 -32.66
CA SER A 270 18.71 -47.26 -33.27
C SER A 270 19.87 -47.37 -32.28
N PHE A 271 19.67 -46.98 -31.01
CA PHE A 271 20.68 -47.03 -29.96
C PHE A 271 21.11 -48.46 -29.59
N PHE A 272 20.26 -49.43 -29.91
CA PHE A 272 20.46 -50.83 -29.61
C PHE A 272 20.88 -51.66 -30.83
N LYS A 273 20.99 -51.02 -32.01
CA LYS A 273 21.47 -51.66 -33.23
C LYS A 273 22.92 -52.11 -33.04
N ASP A 274 23.22 -53.34 -33.47
CA ASP A 274 24.55 -53.98 -33.37
C ASP A 274 25.05 -54.24 -31.93
N LYS A 275 24.17 -54.11 -30.91
CA LYS A 275 24.45 -54.49 -29.53
C LYS A 275 23.90 -55.89 -29.21
N ASN A 276 24.56 -56.60 -28.29
CA ASN A 276 24.03 -57.84 -27.74
C ASN A 276 22.92 -57.51 -26.72
N ILE A 277 21.67 -57.47 -27.18
CA ILE A 277 20.49 -57.13 -26.37
C ILE A 277 20.39 -58.02 -25.13
N GLY A 278 20.66 -59.32 -25.25
CA GLY A 278 20.62 -60.25 -24.11
C GLY A 278 21.61 -59.84 -23.01
N LYS A 279 22.82 -59.41 -23.37
CA LYS A 279 23.82 -58.93 -22.41
C LYS A 279 23.46 -57.57 -21.80
N VAL A 280 22.93 -56.63 -22.61
CA VAL A 280 22.52 -55.30 -22.12
C VAL A 280 21.34 -55.42 -21.17
N LYS A 281 20.30 -56.16 -21.58
CA LYS A 281 19.11 -56.45 -20.77
C LYS A 281 19.50 -57.12 -19.46
N ALA A 282 20.33 -58.17 -19.48
CA ALA A 282 20.78 -58.84 -18.25
C ALA A 282 21.54 -57.89 -17.30
N GLY A 283 22.36 -56.98 -17.84
CA GLY A 283 23.04 -55.96 -17.04
C GLY A 283 22.05 -54.96 -16.42
N GLN A 284 21.11 -54.44 -17.21
CA GLN A 284 20.10 -53.51 -16.74
C GLN A 284 19.12 -54.14 -15.74
N THR A 285 18.77 -55.42 -15.91
CA THR A 285 17.96 -56.16 -14.93
C THR A 285 18.66 -56.16 -13.56
N ILE A 286 19.97 -56.45 -13.51
CA ILE A 286 20.73 -56.42 -12.25
C ILE A 286 20.79 -55.00 -11.68
N TYR A 287 20.97 -53.99 -12.53
CA TYR A 287 20.97 -52.59 -12.09
C TYR A 287 19.63 -52.17 -11.48
N LEU A 288 18.51 -52.55 -12.10
CA LEU A 288 17.18 -52.28 -11.56
C LEU A 288 16.86 -53.13 -10.32
N GLU A 289 17.35 -54.38 -10.25
CA GLU A 289 17.31 -55.18 -9.03
C GLU A 289 17.95 -54.40 -7.87
N GLU A 290 19.16 -53.85 -8.05
CA GLU A 290 19.83 -53.02 -7.03
C GLU A 290 19.05 -51.73 -6.73
N LEU A 291 18.63 -50.99 -7.77
CA LEU A 291 17.91 -49.72 -7.63
C LEU A 291 16.60 -49.86 -6.83
N PHE A 292 15.90 -50.99 -7.00
CA PHE A 292 14.65 -51.27 -6.28
C PHE A 292 14.87 -51.94 -4.90
N GLY A 293 16.13 -52.15 -4.48
CA GLY A 293 16.52 -52.66 -3.17
C GLY A 293 16.68 -54.18 -3.08
N GLY A 294 17.06 -54.83 -4.18
CA GLY A 294 17.42 -56.25 -4.24
C GLY A 294 18.85 -56.55 -3.75
N GLU A 295 19.13 -57.82 -3.45
CA GLU A 295 20.38 -58.25 -2.81
C GLU A 295 21.62 -58.21 -3.73
N LYS A 296 21.43 -58.15 -5.04
CA LYS A 296 22.53 -58.17 -6.01
C LYS A 296 23.04 -56.77 -6.31
N ALA A 297 24.28 -56.51 -5.93
CA ALA A 297 25.00 -55.31 -6.36
C ALA A 297 25.40 -55.40 -7.84
N TYR A 298 25.13 -54.34 -8.60
CA TYR A 298 25.57 -54.16 -9.97
C TYR A 298 27.08 -53.91 -10.01
N LYS A 299 27.82 -54.79 -10.69
CA LYS A 299 29.28 -54.70 -10.87
C LYS A 299 29.69 -54.22 -12.27
N GLY A 300 28.76 -53.65 -13.02
CA GLY A 300 29.00 -53.18 -14.39
C GLY A 300 29.67 -51.81 -14.43
N ARG A 301 29.73 -51.23 -15.63
CA ARG A 301 30.24 -49.86 -15.83
C ARG A 301 29.21 -48.85 -15.32
N ASP A 302 29.66 -47.75 -14.75
CA ASP A 302 28.79 -46.68 -14.31
C ASP A 302 28.00 -46.04 -15.47
N LEU A 303 26.84 -45.45 -15.16
CA LEU A 303 25.94 -44.90 -16.17
C LEU A 303 26.58 -43.78 -17.01
N VAL A 304 27.43 -42.94 -16.41
CA VAL A 304 28.09 -41.83 -17.11
C VAL A 304 29.04 -42.38 -18.17
N SER A 305 29.92 -43.32 -17.79
CA SER A 305 30.87 -43.92 -18.73
C SER A 305 30.20 -44.72 -19.85
N VAL A 306 29.03 -45.30 -19.60
CA VAL A 306 28.27 -46.03 -20.62
C VAL A 306 27.66 -45.10 -21.65
N HIS A 307 27.14 -43.93 -21.25
CA HIS A 307 26.36 -43.05 -22.12
C HIS A 307 27.17 -41.88 -22.73
N LYS A 308 28.43 -41.67 -22.32
CA LYS A 308 29.28 -40.52 -22.70
C LYS A 308 29.28 -40.17 -24.20
N ASP A 309 29.32 -41.17 -25.06
CA ASP A 309 29.42 -41.01 -26.52
C ASP A 309 28.16 -41.46 -27.27
N MET A 310 27.06 -41.69 -26.55
CA MET A 310 25.82 -42.19 -27.15
C MET A 310 24.92 -41.09 -27.71
N GLY A 311 25.14 -39.82 -27.35
CA GLY A 311 24.32 -38.70 -27.81
C GLY A 311 22.88 -38.74 -27.31
N VAL A 312 22.65 -39.32 -26.12
CA VAL A 312 21.33 -39.36 -25.49
C VAL A 312 20.98 -37.95 -25.00
N ASP A 313 19.83 -37.46 -25.42
CA ASP A 313 19.25 -36.17 -25.03
C ASP A 313 17.97 -36.33 -24.21
N ASP A 314 17.39 -35.22 -23.73
CA ASP A 314 16.13 -35.23 -22.96
C ASP A 314 15.01 -35.96 -23.71
N PHE A 315 14.89 -35.75 -25.03
CA PHE A 315 13.88 -36.41 -25.85
C PHE A 315 14.00 -37.93 -25.76
N THR A 316 15.22 -38.44 -25.90
CA THR A 316 15.51 -39.87 -25.86
C THR A 316 15.21 -40.45 -24.48
N PHE A 317 15.58 -39.75 -23.41
CA PHE A 317 15.30 -40.20 -22.04
C PHE A 317 13.80 -40.19 -21.71
N ASP A 318 13.07 -39.16 -22.11
CA ASP A 318 11.61 -39.10 -21.91
C ASP A 318 10.89 -40.19 -22.71
N CYS A 319 11.33 -40.50 -23.93
CA CYS A 319 10.81 -41.65 -24.68
C CYS A 319 11.03 -42.97 -23.94
N PHE A 320 12.19 -43.14 -23.31
CA PHE A 320 12.47 -44.31 -22.48
C PHE A 320 11.54 -44.38 -21.24
N MET A 321 11.33 -43.27 -20.54
CA MET A 321 10.39 -43.20 -19.41
C MET A 321 8.96 -43.55 -19.83
N MET A 322 8.52 -43.09 -21.01
CA MET A 322 7.21 -43.44 -21.57
C MET A 322 7.10 -44.94 -21.93
N ASP A 323 8.17 -45.55 -22.43
CA ASP A 323 8.20 -46.98 -22.73
C ASP A 323 8.20 -47.82 -21.45
N CYS A 324 8.87 -47.37 -20.38
CA CYS A 324 8.79 -47.95 -19.04
C CYS A 324 7.36 -47.91 -18.49
N GLU A 325 6.73 -46.73 -18.52
CA GLU A 325 5.32 -46.53 -18.11
C GLU A 325 4.39 -47.50 -18.86
N LYS A 326 4.52 -47.57 -20.19
CA LYS A 326 3.72 -48.46 -21.03
C LYS A 326 3.98 -49.94 -20.75
N ALA A 327 5.22 -50.33 -20.47
CA ALA A 327 5.57 -51.70 -20.13
C ALA A 327 4.90 -52.13 -18.82
N LEU A 328 4.94 -51.27 -17.80
CA LEU A 328 4.30 -51.53 -16.50
C LEU A 328 2.78 -51.65 -16.63
N TYR A 329 2.12 -50.76 -17.38
CA TYR A 329 0.69 -50.89 -17.63
C TYR A 329 0.31 -52.18 -18.37
N CYS A 330 1.13 -52.62 -19.34
CA CYS A 330 0.89 -53.89 -20.02
C CYS A 330 0.96 -55.11 -19.09
N LEU A 331 1.71 -54.99 -17.98
CA LEU A 331 1.85 -56.03 -16.96
C LEU A 331 0.78 -55.93 -15.87
N GLY A 332 -0.14 -54.96 -15.97
CA GLY A 332 -1.27 -54.80 -15.06
C GLY A 332 -0.92 -54.11 -13.73
N TYR A 333 0.19 -53.38 -13.66
CA TYR A 333 0.49 -52.53 -12.52
C TYR A 333 -0.45 -51.30 -12.49
N ASP A 334 -0.81 -50.88 -11.28
CA ASP A 334 -1.65 -49.69 -11.04
C ASP A 334 -0.84 -48.39 -11.14
N ASP A 335 -1.54 -47.25 -11.26
CA ASP A 335 -0.92 -45.93 -11.41
C ASP A 335 0.08 -45.62 -10.29
N ALA A 336 -0.25 -45.99 -9.05
CA ALA A 336 0.62 -45.79 -7.90
C ALA A 336 1.97 -46.54 -8.05
N THR A 337 1.94 -47.81 -8.47
CA THR A 337 3.18 -48.58 -8.68
C THR A 337 3.97 -48.03 -9.86
N VAL A 338 3.29 -47.60 -10.93
CA VAL A 338 3.94 -46.98 -12.10
C VAL A 338 4.68 -45.71 -11.68
N ASP A 339 4.02 -44.81 -10.96
CA ASP A 339 4.61 -43.55 -10.47
C ASP A 339 5.81 -43.79 -9.54
N GLU A 340 5.77 -44.80 -8.67
CA GLU A 340 6.89 -45.18 -7.79
C GLU A 340 8.11 -45.66 -8.58
N VAL A 341 7.90 -46.44 -9.64
CA VAL A 341 8.99 -46.87 -10.53
C VAL A 341 9.56 -45.67 -11.28
N LEU A 342 8.71 -44.82 -11.85
CA LEU A 342 9.16 -43.61 -12.56
C LEU A 342 9.92 -42.66 -11.62
N PHE A 343 9.45 -42.49 -10.38
CA PHE A 343 10.12 -41.71 -9.35
C PHE A 343 11.54 -42.22 -9.07
N LEU A 344 11.75 -43.54 -8.98
CA LEU A 344 13.07 -44.12 -8.77
C LEU A 344 13.98 -44.07 -10.00
N LEU A 345 13.40 -44.04 -11.21
CA LEU A 345 14.14 -43.90 -12.46
C LEU A 345 14.50 -42.44 -12.77
N GLU A 346 13.73 -41.45 -12.32
CA GLU A 346 14.00 -40.06 -12.68
C GLU A 346 15.39 -39.53 -12.22
N PRO A 347 15.93 -39.89 -11.04
CA PRO A 347 17.29 -39.51 -10.62
C PRO A 347 18.40 -39.99 -11.57
N ILE A 348 18.21 -41.09 -12.30
CA ILE A 348 19.24 -41.61 -13.21
C ILE A 348 19.40 -40.74 -14.47
N ARG A 349 18.45 -39.83 -14.77
CA ARG A 349 18.50 -38.92 -15.94
C ARG A 349 19.83 -38.19 -16.05
N ALA A 350 20.30 -37.60 -14.95
CA ALA A 350 21.54 -36.83 -14.91
C ALA A 350 22.75 -37.65 -15.40
N SER A 351 22.87 -38.86 -14.87
CA SER A 351 23.94 -39.79 -15.21
C SER A 351 23.84 -40.29 -16.66
N VAL A 352 22.62 -40.49 -17.18
CA VAL A 352 22.39 -40.95 -18.56
C VAL A 352 22.66 -39.84 -19.58
N LEU A 353 22.24 -38.60 -19.29
CA LEU A 353 22.46 -37.45 -20.16
C LEU A 353 23.92 -36.93 -20.10
N ASN A 354 24.74 -37.46 -19.20
CA ASN A 354 26.05 -36.90 -18.83
C ASN A 354 25.96 -35.42 -18.46
N GLN A 355 24.82 -35.03 -17.89
CA GLN A 355 24.56 -33.70 -17.39
C GLN A 355 24.61 -33.78 -15.87
N ALA A 356 25.53 -33.07 -15.23
CA ALA A 356 25.47 -32.93 -13.78
C ALA A 356 24.12 -32.26 -13.44
N ARG A 357 23.18 -32.99 -12.83
CA ARG A 357 22.07 -32.35 -12.11
C ARG A 357 22.67 -31.77 -10.83
N GLY A 358 22.48 -30.47 -10.67
CA GLY A 358 23.27 -29.59 -9.82
C GLY A 358 23.84 -28.47 -10.70
N ILE A 359 23.51 -27.21 -10.37
CA ILE A 359 23.74 -26.00 -11.17
C ILE A 359 25.06 -26.08 -11.96
N GLY A 360 24.91 -26.45 -13.23
CA GLY A 360 26.00 -26.82 -14.13
C GLY A 360 25.51 -26.90 -15.58
N SER A 361 24.25 -27.27 -15.80
CA SER A 361 23.59 -27.07 -17.09
C SER A 361 22.96 -25.67 -17.16
N GLN A 362 23.72 -24.75 -17.76
CA GLN A 362 23.34 -23.39 -18.13
C GLN A 362 23.32 -22.36 -16.98
N GLN A 363 24.50 -22.04 -16.46
CA GLN A 363 24.71 -20.68 -15.95
C GLN A 363 24.31 -19.69 -17.06
N LYS A 364 23.47 -18.71 -16.75
CA LYS A 364 23.11 -17.67 -17.70
C LYS A 364 24.33 -16.79 -17.92
N VAL A 365 25.09 -17.09 -18.96
CA VAL A 365 26.30 -16.37 -19.33
C VAL A 365 25.96 -15.41 -20.46
N VAL A 366 26.03 -14.12 -20.19
CA VAL A 366 25.80 -13.07 -21.18
C VAL A 366 27.13 -12.40 -21.45
N LYS A 367 27.58 -12.44 -22.72
CA LYS A 367 28.90 -11.91 -23.16
C LYS A 367 30.08 -12.50 -22.39
N GLY A 368 30.01 -13.78 -22.02
CA GLY A 368 31.11 -14.48 -21.33
C GLY A 368 31.21 -14.21 -19.83
N LYS A 369 30.30 -13.42 -19.24
CA LYS A 369 30.23 -13.17 -17.80
C LYS A 369 29.02 -13.82 -17.15
N SER A 370 29.18 -14.30 -15.91
CA SER A 370 28.07 -14.82 -15.10
C SER A 370 27.16 -13.69 -14.61
N VAL A 371 25.97 -14.03 -14.10
CA VAL A 371 25.07 -13.05 -13.46
C VAL A 371 25.77 -12.42 -12.25
N LEU A 372 26.48 -13.22 -11.44
CA LEU A 372 27.21 -12.73 -10.28
C LEU A 372 28.29 -11.70 -10.65
N GLU A 373 29.07 -11.96 -11.70
CA GLU A 373 30.10 -11.02 -12.18
C GLU A 373 29.51 -9.71 -12.70
N ARG A 374 28.32 -9.78 -13.32
CA ARG A 374 27.61 -8.59 -13.82
C ARG A 374 26.95 -7.78 -12.71
N LEU A 375 26.54 -8.43 -11.62
CA LEU A 375 26.06 -7.76 -10.40
C LEU A 375 27.19 -7.07 -9.62
N GLY A 376 28.46 -7.33 -9.96
CA GLY A 376 29.62 -6.77 -9.27
C GLY A 376 30.21 -7.65 -8.16
N GLY A 377 29.87 -8.94 -8.15
CA GLY A 377 30.42 -9.94 -7.22
C GLY A 377 29.55 -10.20 -5.99
N GLU A 378 30.06 -11.03 -5.08
CA GLU A 378 29.34 -11.52 -3.88
C GLU A 378 28.91 -10.38 -2.95
N LEU A 379 29.74 -9.34 -2.78
CA LEU A 379 29.43 -8.20 -1.91
C LEU A 379 28.15 -7.47 -2.31
N ASN A 380 27.93 -7.27 -3.62
CA ASN A 380 26.72 -6.61 -4.10
C ASN A 380 25.51 -7.54 -3.95
N LEU A 381 25.68 -8.84 -4.14
CA LEU A 381 24.61 -9.80 -3.91
C LEU A 381 24.22 -9.89 -2.43
N GLU A 382 25.18 -9.87 -1.52
CA GLU A 382 24.93 -9.80 -0.07
C GLU A 382 24.17 -8.51 0.30
N ALA A 383 24.55 -7.36 -0.28
CA ALA A 383 23.82 -6.11 -0.08
C ALA A 383 22.38 -6.16 -0.62
N VAL A 384 22.17 -6.84 -1.76
CA VAL A 384 20.82 -7.11 -2.30
C VAL A 384 20.04 -7.96 -1.31
N VAL A 385 20.62 -9.04 -0.79
CA VAL A 385 19.97 -9.93 0.18
C VAL A 385 19.63 -9.21 1.48
N GLU A 386 20.52 -8.36 1.98
CA GLU A 386 20.29 -7.57 3.18
C GLU A 386 19.13 -6.58 2.99
N THR A 387 19.15 -5.82 1.88
CA THR A 387 18.11 -4.84 1.55
C THR A 387 16.76 -5.52 1.29
N MET A 388 16.78 -6.63 0.54
CA MET A 388 15.59 -7.45 0.27
C MET A 388 15.02 -8.04 1.56
N HIS A 389 15.86 -8.64 2.42
CA HIS A 389 15.41 -9.24 3.68
C HIS A 389 14.71 -8.21 4.56
N PHE A 390 15.28 -7.01 4.66
CA PHE A 390 14.62 -5.90 5.36
C PHE A 390 13.27 -5.55 4.73
N GLY A 391 13.20 -5.41 3.41
CA GLY A 391 11.94 -5.17 2.69
C GLY A 391 10.89 -6.23 3.00
N CYS A 392 11.28 -7.51 2.96
CA CYS A 392 10.40 -8.63 3.29
C CYS A 392 9.86 -8.57 4.72
N GLN A 393 10.61 -8.04 5.69
CA GLN A 393 10.14 -7.87 7.08
C GLN A 393 9.09 -6.76 7.23
N GLN A 394 9.09 -5.79 6.31
CA GLN A 394 8.10 -4.71 6.27
C GLN A 394 6.90 -5.06 5.38
N ASP A 395 7.05 -6.03 4.48
CA ASP A 395 5.99 -6.44 3.56
C ASP A 395 4.91 -7.25 4.29
N PRO A 396 3.67 -6.72 4.42
CA PRO A 396 2.60 -7.39 5.15
C PRO A 396 2.21 -8.75 4.55
N ARG A 397 2.55 -9.01 3.27
CA ARG A 397 2.23 -10.26 2.57
C ARG A 397 3.14 -11.42 2.98
N ILE A 398 4.37 -11.14 3.43
CA ILE A 398 5.40 -12.16 3.65
C ILE A 398 6.21 -12.02 4.93
N LYS A 399 6.07 -10.92 5.69
CA LYS A 399 6.87 -10.63 6.89
C LYS A 399 6.92 -11.76 7.93
N TYR A 400 5.94 -12.66 7.97
CA TYR A 400 5.91 -13.79 8.89
C TYR A 400 6.89 -14.91 8.57
N PHE A 401 7.30 -15.03 7.32
CA PHE A 401 8.33 -16.00 6.93
C PHE A 401 9.75 -15.53 7.31
N PHE A 402 9.88 -14.27 7.72
CA PHE A 402 11.14 -13.64 8.07
C PHE A 402 11.18 -13.34 9.57
N SER A 403 12.21 -13.86 10.26
CA SER A 403 12.29 -13.73 11.72
C SER A 403 12.58 -12.28 12.16
N ILE A 404 12.12 -11.88 13.34
CA ILE A 404 12.52 -10.62 14.00
C ILE A 404 13.74 -10.85 14.93
N ASP A 405 14.03 -12.12 15.24
CA ASP A 405 15.16 -12.49 16.08
C ASP A 405 16.51 -12.30 15.34
N PRO A 406 17.46 -11.51 15.89
CA PRO A 406 18.70 -11.15 15.17
C PRO A 406 19.54 -12.36 14.74
N GLU A 407 19.62 -13.42 15.56
CA GLU A 407 20.42 -14.60 15.24
C GLU A 407 19.77 -15.41 14.12
N LYS A 408 18.45 -15.59 14.17
CA LYS A 408 17.71 -16.25 13.09
C LYS A 408 17.73 -15.46 11.79
N GLN A 409 17.66 -14.13 11.85
CA GLN A 409 17.78 -13.26 10.69
C GLN A 409 19.12 -13.42 9.99
N GLU A 410 20.22 -13.39 10.74
CA GLU A 410 21.56 -13.53 10.17
C GLU A 410 21.75 -14.88 9.48
N ASN A 411 21.24 -15.94 10.12
CA ASN A 411 21.21 -17.28 9.53
C ASN A 411 20.36 -17.35 8.25
N GLN A 412 19.18 -16.69 8.22
CA GLN A 412 18.34 -16.62 7.03
C GLN A 412 19.04 -15.88 5.88
N LYS A 413 19.58 -14.68 6.14
CA LYS A 413 20.33 -13.89 5.15
C LYS A 413 21.51 -14.68 4.57
N THR A 414 22.30 -15.32 5.42
CA THR A 414 23.46 -16.11 4.99
C THR A 414 23.05 -17.25 4.05
N LYS A 415 22.01 -18.02 4.39
CA LYS A 415 21.53 -19.12 3.54
C LYS A 415 20.97 -18.62 2.21
N ILE A 416 20.20 -17.52 2.23
CA ILE A 416 19.66 -16.92 1.00
C ILE A 416 20.82 -16.45 0.10
N ALA A 417 21.84 -15.78 0.66
CA ALA A 417 23.01 -15.35 -0.08
C ALA A 417 23.77 -16.53 -0.70
N GLN A 418 23.95 -17.63 0.03
CA GLN A 418 24.59 -18.85 -0.50
C GLN A 418 23.83 -19.47 -1.67
N VAL A 419 22.50 -19.60 -1.53
CA VAL A 419 21.61 -20.11 -2.58
C VAL A 419 21.72 -19.25 -3.84
N LEU A 420 21.57 -17.92 -3.68
CA LEU A 420 21.64 -16.99 -4.81
C LEU A 420 23.03 -16.92 -5.44
N THR A 421 24.10 -17.05 -4.63
CA THR A 421 25.48 -17.07 -5.13
C THR A 421 25.69 -18.28 -6.05
N GLY A 422 25.30 -19.48 -5.59
CA GLY A 422 25.39 -20.70 -6.40
C GLY A 422 24.55 -20.61 -7.68
N LEU A 423 23.34 -20.09 -7.57
CA LEU A 423 22.42 -19.86 -8.68
C LEU A 423 22.98 -18.86 -9.71
N CYS A 424 23.62 -17.78 -9.27
CA CYS A 424 24.20 -16.74 -10.13
C CYS A 424 25.59 -17.09 -10.71
N GLY A 425 26.11 -18.27 -10.39
CA GLY A 425 27.36 -18.80 -10.93
C GLY A 425 28.61 -18.59 -10.08
N GLY A 426 28.44 -18.40 -8.76
CA GLY A 426 29.54 -18.30 -7.80
C GLY A 426 30.21 -19.64 -7.46
N PRO A 427 31.35 -19.59 -6.72
CA PRO A 427 32.16 -20.76 -6.38
C PRO A 427 31.48 -21.68 -5.35
N GLN A 428 30.67 -21.14 -4.45
CA GLN A 428 29.92 -21.91 -3.47
C GLN A 428 28.67 -22.52 -4.10
N ARG A 429 28.63 -23.85 -4.17
CA ARG A 429 27.45 -24.60 -4.62
C ARG A 429 26.57 -24.88 -3.42
N TYR A 430 25.40 -24.24 -3.38
CA TYR A 430 24.34 -24.64 -2.45
C TYR A 430 23.60 -25.85 -3.04
N ASP A 431 23.37 -26.86 -2.22
CA ASP A 431 22.61 -28.04 -2.61
C ASP A 431 21.11 -27.72 -2.59
N LEU A 432 20.52 -27.57 -3.78
CA LEU A 432 19.09 -27.26 -3.93
C LEU A 432 18.20 -28.37 -3.35
N GLU A 433 18.69 -29.61 -3.22
CA GLU A 433 17.95 -30.70 -2.56
C GLU A 433 17.64 -30.39 -1.10
N GLN A 434 18.40 -29.49 -0.48
CA GLN A 434 18.15 -29.04 0.89
C GLN A 434 17.05 -27.98 0.98
N LEU A 435 16.68 -27.27 -0.10
CA LEU A 435 15.62 -26.26 -0.05
C LEU A 435 14.26 -26.88 0.22
N GLN A 436 13.93 -27.97 -0.47
CA GLN A 436 12.60 -28.57 -0.39
C GLN A 436 12.23 -28.96 1.05
N PRO A 437 13.04 -29.74 1.82
CA PRO A 437 12.64 -30.17 3.16
C PRO A 437 12.36 -29.04 4.15
N PHE A 438 13.09 -27.92 4.08
CA PHE A 438 12.88 -26.78 4.99
C PHE A 438 11.60 -26.00 4.65
N HIS A 439 11.31 -25.82 3.37
CA HIS A 439 10.14 -25.04 2.93
C HIS A 439 8.89 -25.89 2.78
N PHE A 440 9.01 -27.22 2.69
CA PHE A 440 7.90 -28.12 2.42
C PHE A 440 6.77 -27.94 3.41
N ASN A 441 7.01 -27.62 4.68
CA ASN A 441 5.96 -27.44 5.70
C ASN A 441 5.57 -25.97 5.94
N MET A 442 6.16 -25.02 5.20
CA MET A 442 5.92 -23.59 5.42
C MET A 442 4.68 -23.04 4.69
N ASN A 443 3.98 -23.86 3.89
CA ASN A 443 2.79 -23.44 3.11
C ASN A 443 3.01 -22.16 2.28
N ILE A 444 4.21 -22.01 1.70
CA ILE A 444 4.55 -20.88 0.86
C ILE A 444 3.84 -21.06 -0.50
N THR A 445 3.07 -20.06 -0.91
CA THR A 445 2.31 -20.04 -2.17
C THR A 445 3.10 -19.29 -3.23
N ASP A 446 2.69 -19.38 -4.50
CA ASP A 446 3.27 -18.54 -5.57
C ASP A 446 3.11 -17.04 -5.27
N PHE A 447 2.01 -16.65 -4.64
CA PHE A 447 1.80 -15.27 -4.19
C PHE A 447 2.85 -14.81 -3.19
N HIS A 448 3.20 -15.65 -2.21
CA HIS A 448 4.26 -15.35 -1.24
C HIS A 448 5.64 -15.30 -1.93
N PHE A 449 5.92 -16.22 -2.83
CA PHE A 449 7.19 -16.24 -3.56
C PHE A 449 7.36 -15.04 -4.49
N ASP A 450 6.28 -14.62 -5.17
CA ASP A 450 6.27 -13.42 -6.02
C ASP A 450 6.57 -12.16 -5.20
N ALA A 451 6.00 -12.03 -4.00
CA ALA A 451 6.30 -10.91 -3.10
C ALA A 451 7.79 -10.86 -2.69
N VAL A 452 8.46 -12.02 -2.54
CA VAL A 452 9.91 -12.07 -2.28
C VAL A 452 10.70 -11.58 -3.50
N LEU A 453 10.34 -12.01 -4.71
CA LEU A 453 10.98 -11.54 -5.94
C LEU A 453 10.76 -10.04 -6.17
N GLU A 454 9.57 -9.51 -5.87
CA GLU A 454 9.29 -8.07 -5.92
C GLU A 454 10.17 -7.28 -4.95
N ASN A 455 10.36 -7.78 -3.71
CA ASN A 455 11.27 -7.16 -2.75
C ASN A 455 12.73 -7.25 -3.20
N MET A 456 13.13 -8.31 -3.90
CA MET A 456 14.47 -8.46 -4.47
C MET A 456 14.69 -7.49 -5.63
N GLN A 457 13.70 -7.32 -6.50
CA GLN A 457 13.74 -6.35 -7.59
C GLN A 457 13.79 -4.91 -7.05
N ALA A 458 12.99 -4.61 -6.02
CA ALA A 458 13.03 -3.33 -5.32
C ALA A 458 14.41 -3.08 -4.69
N ALA A 459 15.02 -4.10 -4.07
CA ALA A 459 16.36 -3.98 -3.49
C ALA A 459 17.42 -3.67 -4.56
N CYS A 460 17.37 -4.34 -5.71
CA CYS A 460 18.27 -4.05 -6.82
C CYS A 460 18.11 -2.63 -7.36
N ALA A 461 16.85 -2.15 -7.49
CA ALA A 461 16.56 -0.79 -7.91
C ALA A 461 17.07 0.25 -6.88
N VAL A 462 16.90 -0.01 -5.60
CA VAL A 462 17.40 0.84 -4.49
C VAL A 462 18.92 0.90 -4.45
N LEU A 463 19.60 -0.19 -4.84
CA LEU A 463 21.05 -0.27 -4.95
C LEU A 463 21.60 0.23 -6.30
N GLU A 464 20.73 0.72 -7.19
CA GLU A 464 21.08 1.24 -8.52
C GLU A 464 21.87 0.23 -9.37
N LEU A 465 21.52 -1.06 -9.25
CA LEU A 465 22.11 -2.13 -10.06
C LEU A 465 21.59 -2.09 -11.51
N ASP A 466 22.41 -2.63 -12.42
CA ASP A 466 22.08 -2.73 -13.84
C ASP A 466 20.75 -3.48 -14.07
N GLU A 467 19.88 -2.93 -14.92
CA GLU A 467 18.52 -3.43 -15.13
C GLU A 467 18.53 -4.81 -15.81
N GLU A 468 19.47 -5.04 -16.75
CA GLU A 468 19.65 -6.35 -17.39
C GLU A 468 20.18 -7.39 -16.40
N ALA A 469 21.14 -7.04 -15.54
CA ALA A 469 21.66 -7.93 -14.50
C ALA A 469 20.60 -8.25 -13.43
N THR A 470 19.78 -7.27 -13.06
CA THR A 470 18.65 -7.43 -12.14
C THR A 470 17.63 -8.41 -12.70
N LYS A 471 17.25 -8.27 -13.97
CA LYS A 471 16.33 -9.18 -14.65
C LYS A 471 16.86 -10.62 -14.64
N ASP A 472 18.15 -10.79 -14.91
CA ASP A 472 18.77 -12.11 -14.88
C ASP A 472 18.84 -12.70 -13.47
N LEU A 473 19.07 -11.88 -12.44
CA LEU A 473 19.00 -12.32 -11.04
C LEU A 473 17.59 -12.83 -10.68
N ILE A 474 16.54 -12.08 -11.02
CA ILE A 474 15.15 -12.48 -10.75
C ILE A 474 14.77 -13.76 -11.50
N GLU A 475 15.20 -13.90 -12.75
CA GLU A 475 14.97 -15.12 -13.55
C GLU A 475 15.65 -16.34 -12.93
N VAL A 476 16.92 -16.20 -12.52
CA VAL A 476 17.67 -17.28 -11.89
C VAL A 476 17.09 -17.62 -10.51
N ALA A 477 16.75 -16.63 -9.70
CA ALA A 477 16.07 -16.84 -8.40
C ALA A 477 14.72 -17.55 -8.60
N GLY A 478 14.01 -17.25 -9.68
CA GLY A 478 12.77 -17.90 -10.08
C GLY A 478 12.87 -19.42 -10.25
N LYS A 479 14.06 -19.96 -10.55
CA LYS A 479 14.29 -21.42 -10.66
C LYS A 479 14.09 -22.15 -9.33
N ALA A 480 14.22 -21.48 -8.19
CA ALA A 480 13.98 -22.06 -6.86
C ALA A 480 12.48 -22.12 -6.49
N ARG A 481 11.59 -21.56 -7.32
CA ARG A 481 10.15 -21.47 -7.03
C ARG A 481 9.57 -22.82 -6.68
N THR A 482 9.79 -23.83 -7.52
CA THR A 482 9.20 -25.16 -7.34
C THR A 482 9.62 -25.78 -6.02
N ASP A 483 10.92 -25.75 -5.68
CA ASP A 483 11.40 -26.35 -4.43
C ASP A 483 10.81 -25.68 -3.19
N ILE A 484 10.49 -24.39 -3.29
CA ILE A 484 9.92 -23.59 -2.20
C ILE A 484 8.39 -23.73 -2.11
N THR A 485 7.67 -23.76 -3.24
CA THR A 485 6.19 -23.79 -3.27
C THR A 485 5.59 -25.19 -3.37
N LYS A 486 6.39 -26.22 -3.68
CA LYS A 486 5.95 -27.62 -3.87
C LYS A 486 5.15 -28.16 -2.69
N GLY A 487 5.54 -27.83 -1.45
CA GLY A 487 4.82 -28.27 -0.26
C GLY A 487 3.36 -27.80 -0.21
N CYS A 488 3.13 -26.53 -0.55
CA CYS A 488 1.78 -25.98 -0.63
C CYS A 488 0.98 -26.60 -1.78
N THR A 489 1.60 -26.78 -2.95
CA THR A 489 0.95 -27.35 -4.14
C THR A 489 0.47 -28.78 -3.87
N VAL A 490 1.33 -29.60 -3.27
CA VAL A 490 1.00 -30.99 -2.96
C VAL A 490 -0.12 -31.07 -1.93
N ARG A 491 -0.02 -30.33 -0.82
CA ARG A 491 -1.06 -30.34 0.21
C ARG A 491 -2.40 -29.81 -0.30
N TYR A 492 -2.40 -28.76 -1.13
CA TYR A 492 -3.63 -28.26 -1.74
C TYR A 492 -4.32 -29.35 -2.57
N GLU A 493 -3.55 -30.08 -3.37
CA GLU A 493 -4.12 -31.14 -4.20
C GLU A 493 -4.67 -32.31 -3.39
N LEU A 494 -3.91 -32.76 -2.37
CA LEU A 494 -4.34 -33.81 -1.47
C LEU A 494 -5.62 -33.40 -0.72
N ALA A 495 -5.68 -32.15 -0.26
CA ALA A 495 -6.85 -31.60 0.39
C ALA A 495 -8.07 -31.61 -0.56
N MET A 496 -7.91 -31.18 -1.82
CA MET A 496 -8.99 -31.19 -2.80
C MET A 496 -9.48 -32.61 -3.13
N GLN A 497 -8.58 -33.58 -3.24
CA GLN A 497 -8.96 -34.99 -3.42
C GLN A 497 -9.77 -35.53 -2.23
N LYS A 498 -9.39 -35.14 -1.00
CA LYS A 498 -10.15 -35.52 0.20
C LYS A 498 -11.48 -34.78 0.33
N VAL A 499 -11.61 -33.58 -0.23
CA VAL A 499 -12.89 -32.85 -0.33
C VAL A 499 -13.82 -33.54 -1.33
N GLU A 500 -13.28 -34.03 -2.45
CA GLU A 500 -14.04 -34.74 -3.49
C GLU A 500 -14.41 -36.18 -3.09
N SER A 501 -13.68 -36.80 -2.16
CA SER A 501 -13.98 -38.14 -1.67
C SER A 501 -15.22 -38.15 -0.77
N ALA A 502 -16.29 -38.84 -1.20
CA ALA A 502 -17.50 -39.03 -0.38
C ALA A 502 -17.26 -40.09 0.72
N GLY A 503 -17.61 -39.76 1.97
CA GLY A 503 -17.58 -40.71 3.10
C GLY A 503 -16.84 -40.17 4.34
N THR A 504 -16.54 -41.06 5.30
CA THR A 504 -15.82 -40.74 6.55
C THR A 504 -14.34 -40.38 6.33
N ASP A 505 -13.81 -40.68 5.14
CA ASP A 505 -12.40 -40.52 4.80
C ASP A 505 -12.06 -39.10 4.29
N GLY A 506 -13.06 -38.30 3.94
CA GLY A 506 -12.88 -36.90 3.52
C GLY A 506 -12.66 -35.95 4.70
N LEU A 507 -12.15 -34.73 4.45
CA LEU A 507 -11.77 -33.79 5.53
C LEU A 507 -12.94 -33.46 6.48
N PHE A 508 -14.13 -33.24 5.93
CA PHE A 508 -15.35 -33.05 6.72
C PHE A 508 -15.69 -34.27 7.58
N GLY A 509 -15.56 -35.49 7.04
CA GLY A 509 -15.78 -36.74 7.77
C GLY A 509 -14.77 -36.97 8.89
N GLN A 510 -13.49 -36.74 8.61
CA GLN A 510 -12.39 -36.89 9.58
C GLN A 510 -12.49 -35.91 10.75
N LEU A 511 -13.04 -34.71 10.52
CA LEU A 511 -13.29 -33.74 11.60
C LEU A 511 -14.51 -34.13 12.47
N GLY A 512 -15.33 -35.08 12.03
CA GLY A 512 -16.52 -35.57 12.75
C GLY A 512 -17.85 -35.07 12.19
N GLY A 513 -17.89 -34.65 10.92
CA GLY A 513 -19.11 -34.14 10.27
C GLY A 513 -19.60 -32.82 10.90
N ASP A 514 -20.92 -32.64 10.95
CA ASP A 514 -21.54 -31.40 11.47
C ASP A 514 -21.19 -31.15 12.94
N ASP A 515 -21.27 -32.19 13.80
CA ASP A 515 -20.90 -32.10 15.22
C ASP A 515 -19.41 -31.73 15.39
N GLY A 516 -18.56 -32.28 14.51
CA GLY A 516 -17.15 -31.98 14.43
C GLY A 516 -16.86 -30.52 14.09
N ILE A 517 -17.55 -30.00 13.07
CA ILE A 517 -17.46 -28.60 12.62
C ILE A 517 -17.92 -27.66 13.73
N GLU A 518 -19.07 -27.92 14.36
CA GLU A 518 -19.58 -27.08 15.45
C GLU A 518 -18.57 -27.00 16.60
N ALA A 519 -18.02 -28.16 16.99
CA ALA A 519 -17.05 -28.23 18.07
C ALA A 519 -15.70 -27.58 17.71
N PHE A 520 -15.29 -27.65 16.44
CA PHE A 520 -14.14 -26.91 15.91
C PHE A 520 -14.37 -25.40 15.95
N ILE A 521 -15.52 -24.91 15.47
CA ILE A 521 -15.89 -23.50 15.49
C ILE A 521 -15.91 -22.97 16.92
N ASP A 522 -16.41 -23.74 17.87
CA ASP A 522 -16.41 -23.33 19.28
C ASP A 522 -15.01 -23.16 19.86
N ASP A 523 -14.07 -24.04 19.53
CA ASP A 523 -12.67 -23.90 19.94
C ASP A 523 -11.96 -22.77 19.21
N LEU A 524 -12.22 -22.62 17.91
CA LEU A 524 -11.72 -21.52 17.10
C LEU A 524 -12.05 -20.18 17.75
N TYR A 525 -13.30 -19.97 18.14
CA TYR A 525 -13.72 -18.72 18.78
C TYR A 525 -13.14 -18.53 20.18
N LYS A 526 -12.90 -19.61 20.94
CA LYS A 526 -12.18 -19.49 22.22
C LYS A 526 -10.77 -18.96 22.00
N PHE A 527 -10.03 -19.53 21.04
CA PHE A 527 -8.68 -19.08 20.73
C PHE A 527 -8.64 -17.69 20.07
N ILE A 528 -9.63 -17.33 19.24
CA ILE A 528 -9.78 -15.96 18.70
C ILE A 528 -9.92 -14.93 19.83
N GLN A 529 -10.66 -15.26 20.90
CA GLN A 529 -10.86 -14.34 22.03
C GLN A 529 -9.62 -14.19 22.92
N GLU A 530 -8.65 -15.09 22.80
CA GLU A 530 -7.35 -15.05 23.48
C GLU A 530 -6.30 -14.28 22.65
N ASP A 531 -6.42 -14.28 21.31
CA ASP A 531 -5.45 -13.66 20.43
C ASP A 531 -5.74 -12.16 20.17
N PRO A 532 -4.92 -11.23 20.69
CA PRO A 532 -5.17 -9.79 20.56
C PRO A 532 -5.13 -9.28 19.11
N ARG A 533 -4.54 -10.05 18.18
CA ARG A 533 -4.40 -9.69 16.76
C ARG A 533 -5.71 -9.84 16.00
N VAL A 534 -6.58 -10.77 16.42
CA VAL A 534 -7.84 -11.07 15.73
C VAL A 534 -9.08 -10.79 16.58
N LYS A 535 -8.96 -10.80 17.92
CA LYS A 535 -10.08 -10.62 18.86
C LYS A 535 -10.99 -9.43 18.55
N LEU A 536 -10.39 -8.28 18.17
CA LEU A 536 -11.12 -7.04 17.90
C LEU A 536 -12.13 -7.17 16.74
N PHE A 537 -11.88 -8.05 15.77
CA PHE A 537 -12.80 -8.28 14.65
C PHE A 537 -14.05 -9.07 15.07
N PHE A 538 -14.01 -9.71 16.24
CA PHE A 538 -15.06 -10.59 16.75
C PHE A 538 -15.65 -10.08 18.07
N SER A 539 -15.50 -8.79 18.40
CA SER A 539 -16.17 -8.18 19.56
C SER A 539 -17.55 -7.62 19.18
N GLY A 540 -18.65 -8.30 19.54
CA GLY A 540 -20.01 -7.83 19.26
C GLY A 540 -21.13 -8.82 19.62
N SER A 541 -22.39 -8.37 19.55
CA SER A 541 -23.59 -9.05 20.06
C SER A 541 -24.23 -10.10 19.12
N LYS A 542 -23.49 -10.65 18.15
CA LYS A 542 -23.98 -11.65 17.18
C LYS A 542 -23.05 -12.85 16.95
N LEU A 543 -22.24 -13.20 17.95
CA LEU A 543 -21.26 -14.29 17.81
C LEU A 543 -21.87 -15.61 17.36
N ASP A 544 -23.02 -16.00 17.90
CA ASP A 544 -23.66 -17.28 17.57
C ASP A 544 -24.08 -17.37 16.10
N SER A 545 -24.57 -16.26 15.53
CA SER A 545 -24.94 -16.21 14.11
C SER A 545 -23.71 -16.25 13.20
N ILE A 546 -22.60 -15.63 13.59
CA ILE A 546 -21.36 -15.65 12.80
C ILE A 546 -20.74 -17.05 12.86
N LYS A 547 -20.70 -17.67 14.05
CA LYS A 547 -20.26 -19.06 14.23
C LYS A 547 -21.03 -20.02 13.33
N ALA A 548 -22.36 -19.93 13.30
CA ALA A 548 -23.19 -20.78 12.46
C ALA A 548 -22.86 -20.61 10.96
N SER A 549 -22.88 -19.37 10.45
CA SER A 549 -22.58 -19.12 9.03
C SER A 549 -21.13 -19.46 8.64
N GLN A 550 -20.17 -19.26 9.55
CA GLN A 550 -18.78 -19.64 9.30
C GLN A 550 -18.60 -21.17 9.36
N GLY A 551 -19.33 -21.84 10.25
CA GLY A 551 -19.42 -23.31 10.30
C GLY A 551 -19.93 -23.89 8.98
N GLU A 552 -21.05 -23.38 8.46
CA GLU A 552 -21.59 -23.78 7.15
C GLU A 552 -20.57 -23.59 6.02
N TYR A 553 -19.90 -22.43 5.98
CA TYR A 553 -18.91 -22.15 4.94
C TYR A 553 -17.69 -23.07 5.03
N ILE A 554 -17.15 -23.27 6.23
CA ILE A 554 -16.00 -24.15 6.43
C ILE A 554 -16.40 -25.61 6.18
N ALA A 555 -17.60 -26.02 6.55
CA ALA A 555 -18.12 -27.35 6.23
C ALA A 555 -18.16 -27.57 4.72
N GLN A 556 -18.71 -26.63 3.94
CA GLN A 556 -18.69 -26.70 2.48
C GLN A 556 -17.25 -26.79 1.95
N LEU A 557 -16.35 -25.94 2.45
CA LEU A 557 -14.95 -25.90 2.02
C LEU A 557 -14.22 -27.23 2.29
N LEU A 558 -14.59 -27.94 3.36
CA LEU A 558 -14.03 -29.25 3.73
C LEU A 558 -14.76 -30.45 3.12
N GLY A 559 -15.74 -30.23 2.24
CA GLY A 559 -16.44 -31.29 1.49
C GLY A 559 -17.80 -31.71 2.03
N SER A 560 -18.48 -30.86 2.81
CA SER A 560 -19.87 -31.09 3.20
C SER A 560 -20.80 -31.07 1.97
N PRO A 561 -21.82 -31.94 1.92
CA PRO A 561 -22.84 -31.90 0.86
C PRO A 561 -23.77 -30.69 0.97
N VAL A 562 -23.73 -29.94 2.09
CA VAL A 562 -24.55 -28.74 2.29
C VAL A 562 -23.81 -27.53 1.76
N GLU A 563 -24.42 -26.85 0.80
CA GLU A 563 -23.89 -25.60 0.25
C GLU A 563 -24.20 -24.41 1.17
N TYR A 564 -23.21 -23.54 1.34
CA TYR A 564 -23.33 -22.25 1.96
C TYR A 564 -24.21 -21.33 1.11
N VAL A 565 -25.36 -20.95 1.66
CA VAL A 565 -26.35 -20.05 1.03
C VAL A 565 -26.21 -18.59 1.47
N GLY A 566 -25.17 -18.28 2.25
CA GLY A 566 -24.97 -16.94 2.79
C GLY A 566 -24.40 -15.94 1.78
N ARG A 567 -23.94 -14.79 2.28
CA ARG A 567 -23.42 -13.72 1.41
C ARG A 567 -22.01 -14.06 0.95
N PRO A 568 -21.59 -13.70 -0.28
CA PRO A 568 -20.23 -13.94 -0.74
C PRO A 568 -19.19 -13.32 0.20
N LEU A 569 -18.12 -14.06 0.52
CA LEU A 569 -17.05 -13.62 1.44
C LEU A 569 -16.47 -12.25 1.09
N PRO A 570 -16.15 -11.92 -0.18
CA PRO A 570 -15.61 -10.59 -0.53
C PRO A 570 -16.56 -9.46 -0.12
N ARG A 571 -17.87 -9.69 -0.25
CA ARG A 571 -18.88 -8.70 0.10
C ARG A 571 -19.06 -8.56 1.61
N ILE A 572 -18.89 -9.64 2.37
CA ILE A 572 -18.93 -9.61 3.84
C ILE A 572 -17.72 -8.85 4.39
N HIS A 573 -16.53 -9.12 3.85
CA HIS A 573 -15.27 -8.61 4.38
C HIS A 573 -14.81 -7.27 3.78
N ALA A 574 -15.45 -6.79 2.70
CA ALA A 574 -15.10 -5.52 2.04
C ALA A 574 -14.93 -4.32 3.00
N MET A 575 -15.77 -4.25 4.05
CA MET A 575 -15.80 -3.11 4.99
C MET A 575 -14.95 -3.34 6.25
N ILE A 576 -14.41 -4.55 6.40
CA ILE A 576 -13.57 -4.94 7.52
C ILE A 576 -12.12 -4.75 7.09
N GLN A 577 -11.34 -4.01 7.87
CA GLN A 577 -9.93 -3.71 7.57
C GLN A 577 -9.03 -4.91 7.96
N ILE A 578 -9.34 -6.09 7.41
CA ILE A 578 -8.54 -7.30 7.55
C ILE A 578 -7.37 -7.16 6.58
N ALA A 579 -6.16 -7.07 7.13
CA ALA A 579 -4.90 -7.13 6.39
C ALA A 579 -4.40 -8.58 6.35
N ASP A 580 -3.43 -8.90 5.49
CA ASP A 580 -2.77 -10.21 5.46
C ASP A 580 -2.30 -10.63 6.86
N TYR A 581 -1.76 -9.68 7.64
CA TYR A 581 -1.39 -9.86 9.04
C TYR A 581 -2.51 -10.49 9.91
N HIS A 582 -3.74 -10.02 9.78
CA HIS A 582 -4.86 -10.54 10.56
C HIS A 582 -5.29 -11.93 10.08
N PHE A 583 -5.20 -12.20 8.77
CA PHE A 583 -5.56 -13.49 8.19
C PHE A 583 -4.56 -14.59 8.56
N ASP A 584 -3.26 -14.28 8.58
CA ASP A 584 -2.22 -15.21 9.05
C ASP A 584 -2.43 -15.60 10.52
N ALA A 585 -2.73 -14.61 11.37
CA ALA A 585 -3.07 -14.87 12.77
C ALA A 585 -4.33 -15.75 12.88
N PHE A 586 -5.35 -15.50 12.04
CA PHE A 586 -6.54 -16.35 11.98
C PHE A 586 -6.20 -17.80 11.58
N LEU A 587 -5.37 -18.04 10.56
CA LEU A 587 -4.95 -19.38 10.17
C LEU A 587 -4.15 -20.10 11.26
N GLU A 588 -3.29 -19.38 12.00
CA GLU A 588 -2.59 -19.93 13.16
C GLU A 588 -3.56 -20.41 14.24
N VAL A 589 -4.60 -19.62 14.50
CA VAL A 589 -5.67 -19.94 15.44
C VAL A 589 -6.51 -21.13 14.93
N CYS A 590 -6.80 -21.19 13.63
CA CYS A 590 -7.45 -22.36 13.01
C CYS A 590 -6.64 -23.64 13.19
N ARG A 591 -5.32 -23.61 12.95
CA ARG A 591 -4.44 -24.77 13.17
C ARG A 591 -4.48 -25.25 14.63
N LYS A 592 -4.43 -24.33 15.60
CA LYS A 592 -4.57 -24.66 17.03
C LYS A 592 -5.90 -25.34 17.33
N ALA A 593 -7.00 -24.84 16.76
CA ALA A 593 -8.32 -25.43 16.93
C ALA A 593 -8.41 -26.83 16.29
N LEU A 594 -7.88 -27.04 15.08
CA LEU A 594 -7.88 -28.34 14.39
C LEU A 594 -7.03 -29.38 15.15
N LEU A 595 -5.82 -29.03 15.58
CA LEU A 595 -4.97 -29.93 16.38
C LEU A 595 -5.63 -30.34 17.70
N LYS A 596 -6.35 -29.41 18.35
CA LYS A 596 -7.10 -29.71 19.58
C LYS A 596 -8.23 -30.71 19.35
N ARG A 597 -8.77 -30.77 18.13
CA ARG A 597 -9.82 -31.73 17.74
C ARG A 597 -9.27 -33.11 17.37
N GLY A 598 -7.95 -33.31 17.45
CA GLY A 598 -7.30 -34.61 17.27
C GLY A 598 -6.92 -34.92 15.83
N LEU A 599 -7.00 -33.94 14.92
CA LEU A 599 -6.44 -34.10 13.57
C LEU A 599 -4.92 -34.19 13.67
N ASP A 600 -4.34 -35.08 12.87
CA ASP A 600 -2.89 -35.15 12.71
C ASP A 600 -2.35 -33.87 12.02
N PRO A 601 -1.04 -33.59 12.14
CA PRO A 601 -0.44 -32.39 11.54
C PRO A 601 -0.64 -32.27 10.03
N ASP A 602 -0.60 -33.37 9.28
CA ASP A 602 -0.71 -33.34 7.82
C ASP A 602 -2.15 -32.98 7.41
N THR A 603 -3.15 -33.62 8.03
CA THR A 603 -4.58 -33.28 7.80
C THR A 603 -4.91 -31.87 8.28
N THR A 604 -4.30 -31.41 9.38
CA THR A 604 -4.44 -30.03 9.85
C THR A 604 -3.92 -29.04 8.81
N ASP A 605 -2.76 -29.30 8.22
CA ASP A 605 -2.18 -28.43 7.21
C ASP A 605 -2.95 -28.47 5.88
N GLU A 606 -3.53 -29.60 5.49
CA GLU A 606 -4.47 -29.69 4.36
C GLU A 606 -5.68 -28.77 4.55
N CYS A 607 -6.32 -28.82 5.73
CA CYS A 607 -7.41 -27.89 6.09
C CYS A 607 -6.95 -26.42 6.06
N ALA A 608 -5.75 -26.14 6.59
CA ALA A 608 -5.21 -24.78 6.60
C ALA A 608 -4.90 -24.25 5.18
N VAL A 609 -4.45 -25.12 4.27
CA VAL A 609 -4.20 -24.75 2.87
C VAL A 609 -5.51 -24.46 2.12
N LEU A 610 -6.61 -25.17 2.43
CA LEU A 610 -7.93 -24.81 1.88
C LEU A 610 -8.40 -23.46 2.40
N LEU A 611 -8.28 -23.21 3.70
CA LEU A 611 -8.61 -21.90 4.28
C LEU A 611 -7.75 -20.77 3.68
N GLU A 612 -6.47 -21.03 3.36
CA GLU A 612 -5.58 -20.07 2.70
C GLU A 612 -6.10 -19.61 1.33
N THR A 613 -6.81 -20.48 0.59
CA THR A 613 -7.40 -20.10 -0.71
C THR A 613 -8.43 -18.97 -0.60
N GLU A 614 -9.03 -18.82 0.58
CA GLU A 614 -10.03 -17.78 0.86
C GLU A 614 -9.40 -16.43 1.21
N ARG A 615 -8.06 -16.34 1.33
CA ARG A 615 -7.37 -15.10 1.67
C ARG A 615 -7.76 -13.95 0.74
N ALA A 616 -7.82 -14.20 -0.56
CA ALA A 616 -8.19 -13.18 -1.55
C ALA A 616 -9.65 -12.72 -1.41
N ASN A 617 -10.51 -13.55 -0.83
CA ASN A 617 -11.92 -13.27 -0.59
C ASN A 617 -12.17 -12.59 0.76
N VAL A 618 -11.19 -12.60 1.67
CA VAL A 618 -11.34 -12.08 3.05
C VAL A 618 -10.49 -10.83 3.29
N VAL A 619 -9.26 -10.79 2.77
CA VAL A 619 -8.34 -9.66 2.98
C VAL A 619 -8.73 -8.48 2.10
N ASN A 620 -8.73 -7.27 2.67
CA ASN A 620 -9.07 -6.06 1.94
C ASN A 620 -8.06 -5.78 0.82
N PRO A 621 -8.48 -5.67 -0.46
CA PRO A 621 -7.57 -5.48 -1.59
C PRO A 621 -6.66 -4.26 -1.48
N ASP A 622 -7.13 -3.17 -0.87
CA ASP A 622 -6.32 -1.96 -0.72
C ASP A 622 -5.21 -2.13 0.31
N LEU A 623 -5.41 -3.01 1.30
CA LEU A 623 -4.37 -3.37 2.28
C LEU A 623 -3.37 -4.39 1.74
N ARG A 624 -3.70 -5.09 0.64
CA ARG A 624 -2.78 -6.01 -0.06
C ARG A 624 -1.84 -5.28 -1.03
N LYS A 625 -2.17 -4.04 -1.40
CA LYS A 625 -1.30 -3.19 -2.23
C LYS A 625 -0.09 -2.78 -1.39
N HIS A 626 1.06 -3.38 -1.68
CA HIS A 626 2.32 -3.04 -1.06
C HIS A 626 3.30 -2.55 -2.13
N ASP A 627 3.80 -1.33 -1.95
CA ASP A 627 4.89 -0.82 -2.79
C ASP A 627 6.22 -1.13 -2.09
N ALA A 628 6.81 -2.27 -2.45
CA ALA A 628 8.09 -2.72 -1.90
C ALA A 628 9.19 -1.68 -2.12
N ARG A 629 9.18 -1.00 -3.28
CA ARG A 629 10.16 0.02 -3.63
C ARG A 629 9.98 1.27 -2.76
N ALA A 630 8.78 1.82 -2.66
CA ALA A 630 8.53 2.98 -1.81
C ALA A 630 8.84 2.69 -0.34
N THR A 631 8.58 1.47 0.13
CA THR A 631 8.89 1.05 1.51
C THR A 631 10.41 1.01 1.75
N GLN A 632 11.16 0.40 0.85
CA GLN A 632 12.63 0.34 0.94
C GLN A 632 13.30 1.71 0.69
N GLU A 633 12.74 2.57 -0.17
CA GLU A 633 13.21 3.95 -0.39
C GLU A 633 12.90 4.86 0.82
N ALA A 634 11.73 4.69 1.44
CA ALA A 634 11.35 5.43 2.65
C ALA A 634 12.23 5.06 3.86
N SER A 635 12.68 3.81 3.96
CA SER A 635 13.58 3.37 5.04
C SER A 635 15.04 3.77 4.82
N ARG A 636 15.48 3.93 3.57
CA ARG A 636 16.81 4.52 3.26
C ARG A 636 16.92 5.99 3.67
N LYS A 637 15.80 6.69 3.77
CA LYS A 637 15.78 7.98 4.48
C LYS A 637 15.95 7.65 5.96
N LYS A 638 17.14 7.92 6.49
CA LYS A 638 17.40 8.00 7.94
C LYS A 638 16.17 8.65 8.59
N SER A 639 15.65 8.06 9.68
CA SER A 639 14.47 8.62 10.34
C SER A 639 14.73 10.10 10.70
N LEU A 640 13.67 10.91 10.87
CA LEU A 640 13.88 12.28 11.32
C LEU A 640 14.68 12.30 12.64
N PHE A 641 14.47 11.31 13.50
CA PHE A 641 15.25 11.05 14.70
C PHE A 641 16.75 10.88 14.40
N ASP A 642 17.12 10.00 13.47
CA ASP A 642 18.52 9.76 13.09
C ASP A 642 19.15 10.97 12.39
N ARG A 643 18.38 11.67 11.55
CA ARG A 643 18.82 12.90 10.83
C ARG A 643 19.04 14.08 11.78
N LEU A 644 18.31 14.13 12.88
CA LEU A 644 18.47 15.15 13.93
C LEU A 644 19.61 14.82 14.91
N GLY A 645 20.23 13.63 14.82
CA GLY A 645 21.32 13.22 15.70
C GLY A 645 20.89 12.40 16.92
N GLY A 646 19.69 11.81 16.88
CA GLY A 646 19.18 10.90 17.90
C GLY A 646 18.81 11.58 19.23
N GLU A 647 18.58 10.74 20.26
CA GLU A 647 18.03 11.17 21.54
C GLU A 647 18.90 12.20 22.27
N GLN A 648 20.23 12.09 22.19
CA GLN A 648 21.14 13.05 22.82
C GLN A 648 21.02 14.44 22.20
N SER A 649 20.96 14.52 20.87
CA SER A 649 20.78 15.79 20.16
C SER A 649 19.42 16.41 20.49
N ILE A 650 18.36 15.59 20.53
CA ILE A 650 17.01 16.04 20.91
C ILE A 650 17.00 16.52 22.37
N ALA A 651 17.66 15.85 23.30
CA ALA A 651 17.74 16.28 24.70
C ALA A 651 18.46 17.64 24.84
N VAL A 652 19.57 17.84 24.10
CA VAL A 652 20.27 19.13 24.04
C VAL A 652 19.39 20.22 23.45
N PHE A 653 18.68 19.93 22.36
CA PHE A 653 17.70 20.82 21.75
C PHE A 653 16.64 21.25 22.76
N ILE A 654 16.01 20.30 23.45
CA ILE A 654 14.98 20.57 24.45
C ILE A 654 15.52 21.41 25.60
N SER A 655 16.73 21.12 26.10
CA SER A 655 17.32 21.92 27.18
C SER A 655 17.52 23.38 26.75
N LYS A 656 18.19 23.62 25.61
CA LYS A 656 18.44 24.96 25.09
C LYS A 656 17.14 25.73 24.78
N MET A 657 16.14 25.03 24.26
CA MET A 657 14.81 25.60 24.01
C MET A 657 14.17 26.11 25.30
N TYR A 658 14.18 25.31 26.37
CA TYR A 658 13.64 25.74 27.67
C TYR A 658 14.44 26.89 28.29
N ASP A 659 15.76 26.92 28.14
CA ASP A 659 16.59 28.01 28.64
C ASP A 659 16.21 29.34 27.96
N LYS A 660 16.10 29.37 26.63
CA LYS A 660 15.63 30.57 25.90
C LYS A 660 14.17 30.92 26.20
N ALA A 661 13.30 29.93 26.38
CA ALA A 661 11.90 30.18 26.71
C ALA A 661 11.71 30.79 28.11
N LEU A 662 12.62 30.52 29.05
CA LEU A 662 12.64 31.16 30.37
C LEU A 662 13.10 32.62 30.33
N GLU A 663 13.88 33.00 29.32
CA GLU A 663 14.31 34.38 29.08
C GLU A 663 13.27 35.19 28.30
N ASP A 664 12.37 34.52 27.57
CA ASP A 664 11.38 35.15 26.72
C ASP A 664 10.24 35.82 27.53
N PRO A 665 10.01 37.15 27.38
CA PRO A 665 9.00 37.87 28.15
C PRO A 665 7.58 37.29 28.03
N SER A 666 7.21 36.72 26.88
CA SER A 666 5.85 36.22 26.62
C SER A 666 5.59 34.80 27.12
N LEU A 667 6.65 34.05 27.46
CA LEU A 667 6.56 32.64 27.90
C LEU A 667 7.00 32.45 29.35
N ARG A 668 7.84 33.35 29.86
CA ARG A 668 8.46 33.27 31.18
C ARG A 668 7.46 33.07 32.31
N SER A 669 6.34 33.77 32.31
CA SER A 669 5.29 33.69 33.34
C SER A 669 4.70 32.27 33.52
N PHE A 670 4.58 31.51 32.42
CA PHE A 670 4.06 30.13 32.40
C PHE A 670 5.10 29.10 32.87
N LEU A 671 6.38 29.38 32.63
CA LEU A 671 7.49 28.47 32.92
C LEU A 671 8.08 28.67 34.31
N GLU A 672 8.05 29.91 34.84
CA GLU A 672 8.62 30.24 36.16
C GLU A 672 7.93 29.53 37.32
N LYS A 673 6.60 29.36 37.28
CA LYS A 673 5.82 28.65 38.31
C LYS A 673 6.20 27.18 38.43
N ASN A 674 6.75 26.60 37.36
CA ASN A 674 7.12 25.19 37.26
C ASN A 674 8.63 24.95 37.32
N LYS A 675 9.43 25.94 37.76
CA LYS A 675 10.90 25.82 37.87
C LYS A 675 11.36 24.56 38.63
N ALA A 676 10.63 24.16 39.68
CA ALA A 676 10.93 22.95 40.46
C ALA A 676 10.71 21.63 39.69
N ARG A 677 9.94 21.64 38.59
CA ARG A 677 9.59 20.45 37.78
C ARG A 677 10.25 20.48 36.39
N ILE A 678 11.10 21.46 36.11
CA ILE A 678 11.60 21.72 34.76
C ILE A 678 12.47 20.58 34.21
N THR A 679 13.19 19.87 35.09
CA THR A 679 13.96 18.66 34.74
C THR A 679 13.03 17.54 34.25
N THR A 680 11.97 17.23 34.98
CA THR A 680 10.96 16.24 34.58
C THR A 680 10.21 16.64 33.31
N ILE A 681 9.95 17.94 33.13
CA ILE A 681 9.30 18.47 31.93
C ILE A 681 10.22 18.32 30.70
N ARG A 682 11.53 18.59 30.84
CA ARG A 682 12.53 18.38 29.78
C ARG A 682 12.61 16.93 29.35
N GLU A 683 12.61 15.99 30.30
CA GLU A 683 12.62 14.55 30.02
C GLU A 683 11.38 14.11 29.26
N ARG A 684 10.19 14.49 29.74
CA ARG A 684 8.91 14.17 29.09
C ARG A 684 8.81 14.76 27.68
N MET A 685 9.26 16.01 27.51
CA MET A 685 9.29 16.66 26.19
C MET A 685 10.28 15.97 25.24
N THR A 686 11.44 15.54 25.75
CA THR A 686 12.41 14.75 24.97
C THR A 686 11.81 13.45 24.49
N GLN A 687 11.14 12.71 25.38
CA GLN A 687 10.43 11.46 25.04
C GLN A 687 9.36 11.68 23.98
N TYR A 688 8.58 12.75 24.11
CA TYR A 688 7.53 13.11 23.16
C TYR A 688 8.10 13.44 21.77
N VAL A 689 9.17 14.24 21.68
CA VAL A 689 9.82 14.56 20.41
C VAL A 689 10.51 13.34 19.79
N CYS A 690 11.12 12.47 20.59
CA CYS A 690 11.66 11.19 20.12
C CYS A 690 10.58 10.27 19.52
N LEU A 691 9.38 10.23 20.13
CA LEU A 691 8.24 9.49 19.59
C LEU A 691 7.80 10.04 18.23
N LEU A 692 7.65 11.37 18.12
CA LEU A 692 7.21 12.02 16.88
C LEU A 692 8.22 11.93 15.73
N THR A 693 9.51 11.81 16.04
CA THR A 693 10.59 11.79 15.04
C THR A 693 10.94 10.38 14.53
N GLY A 694 10.25 9.34 15.01
CA GLY A 694 10.29 8.00 14.44
C GLY A 694 11.12 6.95 15.20
N LYS A 695 11.43 7.15 16.49
CA LYS A 695 12.11 6.10 17.30
C LYS A 695 11.19 4.88 17.46
N LEU A 696 11.50 3.79 16.76
CA LEU A 696 10.82 2.49 16.90
C LEU A 696 11.33 1.80 18.18
N SER A 697 10.43 1.68 19.16
CA SER A 697 10.55 0.88 20.41
C SER A 697 11.69 1.23 21.39
N GLY A 698 11.28 1.59 22.62
CA GLY A 698 12.10 1.63 23.83
C GLY A 698 11.18 1.64 25.07
N PRO A 699 11.68 1.30 26.28
CA PRO A 699 10.85 1.07 27.47
C PRO A 699 10.18 2.32 28.07
N SER A 700 10.44 3.51 27.54
CA SER A 700 9.95 4.80 28.04
C SER A 700 9.20 5.58 26.95
N GLN A 701 7.94 5.23 26.71
CA GLN A 701 7.06 5.97 25.78
C GLN A 701 6.20 7.01 26.52
N TYR A 702 6.05 8.19 25.91
CA TYR A 702 5.16 9.24 26.39
C TYR A 702 3.69 8.90 26.06
N ASP A 703 2.78 8.96 27.03
CA ASP A 703 1.34 8.78 26.77
C ASP A 703 0.74 10.07 26.22
N VAL A 704 0.41 10.06 24.92
CA VAL A 704 -0.19 11.20 24.21
C VAL A 704 -1.51 11.66 24.85
N LYS A 705 -2.22 10.78 25.56
CA LYS A 705 -3.47 11.14 26.26
C LYS A 705 -3.26 12.11 27.41
N GLU A 706 -2.05 12.21 27.98
CA GLU A 706 -1.75 13.14 29.08
C GLU A 706 -1.61 14.61 28.62
N LEU A 707 -1.38 14.83 27.32
CA LEU A 707 -0.98 16.14 26.82
C LEU A 707 -2.08 17.20 26.95
N ARG A 708 -3.30 16.87 26.51
CA ARG A 708 -4.44 17.79 26.55
C ARG A 708 -4.85 18.13 27.99
N PRO A 709 -5.09 17.17 28.90
CA PRO A 709 -5.43 17.48 30.30
C PRO A 709 -4.38 18.35 31.01
N ALA A 710 -3.08 18.14 30.72
CA ALA A 710 -2.01 18.90 31.35
C ALA A 710 -2.00 20.38 30.94
N HIS A 711 -2.43 20.71 29.72
CA HIS A 711 -2.41 22.08 29.18
C HIS A 711 -3.78 22.76 29.20
N TYR A 712 -4.90 22.02 29.30
CA TYR A 712 -6.26 22.57 29.20
C TYR A 712 -6.54 23.67 30.24
N GLY A 713 -6.04 23.51 31.47
CA GLY A 713 -6.18 24.51 32.52
C GLY A 713 -5.26 25.72 32.35
N MET A 714 -4.25 25.64 31.48
CA MET A 714 -3.28 26.71 31.25
C MET A 714 -3.85 27.73 30.25
N ASN A 715 -3.67 29.02 30.49
CA ASN A 715 -4.08 30.10 29.57
C ASN A 715 -3.06 30.30 28.44
N ILE A 716 -2.65 29.21 27.79
CA ILE A 716 -1.72 29.25 26.65
C ILE A 716 -2.53 29.52 25.39
N ALA A 717 -2.38 30.70 24.80
CA ALA A 717 -3.01 31.05 23.53
C ALA A 717 -2.08 30.74 22.33
N ASP A 718 -2.63 30.82 21.12
CA ASP A 718 -1.89 30.51 19.89
C ASP A 718 -0.64 31.38 19.72
N ARG A 719 -0.65 32.64 20.19
CA ARG A 719 0.53 33.51 20.15
C ARG A 719 1.71 32.94 20.96
N GLN A 720 1.45 32.36 22.14
CA GLN A 720 2.51 31.76 22.96
C GLN A 720 2.98 30.44 22.36
N PHE A 721 2.07 29.65 21.80
CA PHE A 721 2.45 28.42 21.08
C PHE A 721 3.35 28.73 19.87
N ASP A 722 2.99 29.72 19.06
CA ASP A 722 3.79 30.14 17.90
C ASP A 722 5.13 30.74 18.33
N ARG A 723 5.16 31.50 19.45
CA ARG A 723 6.44 31.97 20.02
C ARG A 723 7.35 30.81 20.41
N MET A 724 6.79 29.77 21.03
CA MET A 724 7.55 28.56 21.39
C MET A 724 8.13 27.87 20.15
N LEU A 725 7.34 27.73 19.07
CA LEU A 725 7.84 27.19 17.80
C LEU A 725 8.94 28.06 17.18
N GLY A 726 8.82 29.39 17.31
CA GLY A 726 9.85 30.33 16.90
C GLY A 726 11.17 30.14 17.66
N ILE A 727 11.10 29.93 18.98
CA ILE A 727 12.28 29.60 19.80
C ILE A 727 12.87 28.25 19.39
N MET A 728 12.02 27.24 19.18
CA MET A 728 12.46 25.92 18.71
C MET A 728 13.22 26.01 17.38
N LEU A 729 12.65 26.70 16.39
CA LEU A 729 13.29 26.92 15.10
C LEU A 729 14.61 27.69 15.26
N GLY A 730 14.62 28.74 16.08
CA GLY A 730 15.82 29.52 16.39
C GLY A 730 16.93 28.69 17.00
N VAL A 731 16.64 27.82 17.97
CA VAL A 731 17.61 26.91 18.59
C VAL A 731 18.14 25.89 17.59
N LEU A 732 17.26 25.25 16.81
CA LEU A 732 17.67 24.24 15.82
C LEU A 732 18.63 24.84 14.77
N VAL A 733 18.26 25.98 14.19
CA VAL A 733 19.02 26.58 13.08
C VAL A 733 20.24 27.36 13.58
N THR A 734 20.09 28.17 14.64
CA THR A 734 21.13 29.11 15.08
C THR A 734 22.09 28.49 16.10
N ASP A 735 21.56 27.78 17.09
CA ASP A 735 22.36 27.30 18.22
C ASP A 735 22.89 25.87 18.04
N MET A 736 22.29 25.10 17.13
CA MET A 736 22.64 23.71 16.86
C MET A 736 23.10 23.47 15.41
N GLY A 737 22.94 24.44 14.52
CA GLY A 737 23.36 24.33 13.12
C GLY A 737 22.63 23.24 12.33
N VAL A 738 21.42 22.84 12.76
CA VAL A 738 20.59 21.86 12.06
C VAL A 738 20.13 22.45 10.72
N ASP A 739 20.19 21.65 9.66
CA ASP A 739 19.72 22.07 8.33
C ASP A 739 18.28 22.61 8.40
N ARG A 740 18.04 23.73 7.73
CA ARG A 740 16.76 24.45 7.82
C ARG A 740 15.59 23.61 7.32
N ARG A 741 15.82 22.69 6.37
CA ARG A 741 14.77 21.78 5.89
C ARG A 741 14.43 20.74 6.95
N LEU A 742 15.43 20.21 7.65
CA LEU A 742 15.25 19.32 8.81
C LEU A 742 14.49 20.00 9.95
N ALA A 743 14.87 21.22 10.28
CA ALA A 743 14.20 22.00 11.33
C ALA A 743 12.72 22.24 10.97
N ARG A 744 12.42 22.61 9.72
CA ARG A 744 11.04 22.76 9.24
C ARG A 744 10.24 21.46 9.29
N GLU A 745 10.87 20.34 8.93
CA GLU A 745 10.24 19.02 9.00
C GLU A 745 9.80 18.70 10.43
N LEU A 746 10.68 18.93 11.43
CA LEU A 746 10.35 18.79 12.85
C LEU A 746 9.23 19.77 13.29
N ILE A 747 9.33 21.05 12.94
CA ILE A 747 8.28 22.03 13.29
C ILE A 747 6.94 21.61 12.67
N LYS A 748 6.91 21.10 11.43
CA LYS A 748 5.71 20.58 10.78
C LYS A 748 5.12 19.40 11.55
N THR A 749 5.95 18.46 12.04
CA THR A 749 5.47 17.32 12.85
C THR A 749 4.89 17.74 14.21
N LEU A 750 5.27 18.91 14.74
CA LEU A 750 4.75 19.45 16.00
C LEU A 750 3.45 20.27 15.83
N GLN A 751 3.07 20.66 14.61
CA GLN A 751 1.87 21.46 14.34
C GLN A 751 0.55 20.81 14.81
N PRO A 752 0.31 19.50 14.61
CA PRO A 752 -0.97 18.87 15.00
C PRO A 752 -1.27 19.00 16.50
N VAL A 753 -0.20 19.09 17.30
CA VAL A 753 -0.22 19.17 18.77
C VAL A 753 -0.82 20.48 19.28
N ARG A 754 -0.84 21.53 18.45
CA ARG A 754 -1.36 22.85 18.80
C ARG A 754 -2.73 22.76 19.47
N THR A 755 -3.65 21.99 18.87
CA THR A 755 -5.03 21.87 19.37
C THR A 755 -5.07 21.29 20.77
N ASP A 756 -4.17 20.37 21.11
CA ASP A 756 -4.15 19.78 22.46
C ASP A 756 -3.65 20.75 23.52
N ILE A 757 -2.87 21.77 23.13
CA ILE A 757 -2.29 22.75 24.04
C ILE A 757 -3.17 24.01 24.14
N THR A 758 -3.70 24.52 23.03
CA THR A 758 -4.37 25.84 23.02
C THR A 758 -5.89 25.77 23.22
N LEU A 759 -6.52 24.60 23.04
CA LEU A 759 -7.98 24.44 23.10
C LEU A 759 -8.60 24.96 24.40
N GLY A 760 -7.99 24.68 25.56
CA GLY A 760 -8.54 25.09 26.85
C GLY A 760 -8.59 26.61 27.03
N CYS A 761 -7.55 27.33 26.59
CA CYS A 761 -7.56 28.79 26.55
C CYS A 761 -8.59 29.30 25.55
N THR A 762 -8.56 28.79 24.31
CA THR A 762 -9.43 29.24 23.21
C THR A 762 -10.92 29.11 23.55
N VAL A 763 -11.34 28.00 24.18
CA VAL A 763 -12.75 27.76 24.54
C VAL A 763 -13.19 28.68 25.68
N ARG A 764 -12.38 28.80 26.74
CA ARG A 764 -12.70 29.66 27.89
C ARG A 764 -12.83 31.12 27.49
N MET A 765 -11.83 31.64 26.78
CA MET A 765 -11.81 33.04 26.34
C MET A 765 -12.95 33.35 25.38
N GLU A 766 -13.30 32.43 24.47
CA GLU A 766 -14.41 32.66 23.54
C GLU A 766 -15.78 32.61 24.23
N THR A 767 -15.97 31.66 25.15
CA THR A 767 -17.22 31.56 25.92
C THR A 767 -17.44 32.80 26.78
N ALA A 768 -16.38 33.28 27.42
CA ALA A 768 -16.37 34.52 28.18
C ALA A 768 -16.70 35.73 27.30
N ARG A 769 -16.04 35.85 26.13
CA ARG A 769 -16.31 36.92 25.17
C ARG A 769 -17.76 36.96 24.72
N GLN A 770 -18.36 35.81 24.39
CA GLN A 770 -19.75 35.74 23.95
C GLN A 770 -20.73 36.27 25.01
N ARG A 771 -20.49 35.97 26.29
CA ARG A 771 -21.33 36.48 27.39
C ARG A 771 -21.16 37.98 27.61
N ILE A 772 -19.95 38.49 27.40
CA ILE A 772 -19.67 39.93 27.47
C ILE A 772 -20.38 40.69 26.34
N GLU A 773 -20.45 40.12 25.14
CA GLU A 773 -21.14 40.70 23.98
C GLU A 773 -22.66 40.87 24.23
N ASP A 774 -23.27 40.05 25.08
CA ASP A 774 -24.68 40.18 25.52
C ASP A 774 -24.89 41.32 26.55
N GLY A 775 -23.82 41.96 27.02
CA GLY A 775 -23.81 43.10 27.94
C GLY A 775 -23.06 42.81 29.25
N LYS A 776 -22.30 43.80 29.76
CA LYS A 776 -21.44 43.64 30.94
C LYS A 776 -22.14 43.81 32.30
N ASP A 777 -23.46 44.04 32.33
CA ASP A 777 -24.21 44.27 33.58
C ASP A 777 -24.10 43.10 34.58
N HIS A 778 -24.02 41.86 34.08
CA HIS A 778 -23.87 40.67 34.90
C HIS A 778 -22.50 40.59 35.57
N LEU A 779 -21.44 41.08 34.91
CA LEU A 779 -20.10 41.22 35.50
C LEU A 779 -20.14 42.21 36.65
N PHE A 780 -20.70 43.39 36.41
CA PHE A 780 -20.83 44.44 37.42
C PHE A 780 -21.59 43.93 38.66
N ILE A 781 -22.73 43.26 38.47
CA ILE A 781 -23.50 42.69 39.58
C ILE A 781 -22.76 41.53 40.26
N GLY A 782 -22.20 40.60 39.49
CA GLY A 782 -21.53 39.39 39.97
C GLY A 782 -20.25 39.66 40.76
N LEU A 783 -19.55 40.76 40.45
CA LEU A 783 -18.37 41.22 41.18
C LEU A 783 -18.70 42.04 42.44
N GLY A 784 -19.99 42.21 42.77
CA GLY A 784 -20.42 42.97 43.94
C GLY A 784 -20.55 44.47 43.71
N LYS A 785 -20.84 44.89 42.47
CA LYS A 785 -21.01 46.30 42.04
C LYS A 785 -19.75 47.11 42.32
N THR A 786 -19.89 48.43 42.49
CA THR A 786 -18.76 49.35 42.72
C THR A 786 -17.90 48.93 43.92
N ASP A 787 -18.52 48.69 45.08
CA ASP A 787 -17.79 48.34 46.32
C ASP A 787 -16.99 47.04 46.18
N GLY A 788 -17.57 46.04 45.51
CA GLY A 788 -16.91 44.75 45.30
C GLY A 788 -15.74 44.83 44.31
N ILE A 789 -15.91 45.58 43.20
CA ILE A 789 -14.84 45.80 42.22
C ILE A 789 -13.71 46.63 42.82
N GLU A 790 -14.01 47.67 43.59
CA GLU A 790 -13.00 48.49 44.26
C GLU A 790 -12.21 47.68 45.29
N LYS A 791 -12.88 46.81 46.06
CA LYS A 791 -12.23 45.92 47.01
C LYS A 791 -11.31 44.93 46.29
N LEU A 792 -11.80 44.26 45.26
CA LEU A 792 -11.01 43.34 44.44
C LEU A 792 -9.78 44.04 43.88
N TYR A 793 -9.95 45.22 43.29
CA TYR A 793 -8.85 45.98 42.72
C TYR A 793 -7.84 46.42 43.79
N SER A 794 -8.29 46.79 44.99
CA SER A 794 -7.39 47.09 46.11
C SER A 794 -6.50 45.89 46.46
N GLU A 795 -7.07 44.68 46.51
CA GLU A 795 -6.33 43.44 46.77
C GLU A 795 -5.31 43.16 45.64
N VAL A 796 -5.70 43.36 44.38
CA VAL A 796 -4.78 43.24 43.22
C VAL A 796 -3.63 44.22 43.32
N MET A 797 -3.89 45.45 43.77
CA MET A 797 -2.85 46.47 43.96
C MET A 797 -1.90 46.11 45.10
N ASP A 798 -2.41 45.57 46.21
CA ASP A 798 -1.57 45.13 47.32
C ASP A 798 -0.69 43.94 46.90
N LEU A 799 -1.23 42.99 46.13
CA LEU A 799 -0.45 41.91 45.52
C LEU A 799 0.61 42.45 44.55
N SER A 800 0.29 43.45 43.74
CA SER A 800 1.20 44.03 42.75
C SER A 800 2.33 44.85 43.38
N LEU A 801 2.07 45.52 44.52
CA LEU A 801 3.08 46.22 45.32
C LEU A 801 4.02 45.26 46.04
N ALA A 802 3.51 44.08 46.44
CA ALA A 802 4.29 43.02 47.05
C ALA A 802 5.11 42.21 46.01
N ASP A 803 4.74 42.24 44.74
CA ASP A 803 5.36 41.43 43.69
C ASP A 803 6.69 42.06 43.19
N PRO A 804 7.86 41.44 43.45
CA PRO A 804 9.15 42.00 43.05
C PRO A 804 9.30 42.18 41.53
N ARG A 805 8.49 41.50 40.71
CA ARG A 805 8.54 41.54 39.25
C ARG A 805 7.92 42.82 38.66
N ILE A 806 6.94 43.41 39.35
CA ILE A 806 6.20 44.58 38.84
C ILE A 806 6.13 45.75 39.84
N LYS A 807 6.52 45.57 41.11
CA LYS A 807 6.43 46.60 42.16
C LYS A 807 7.01 47.96 41.78
N THR A 808 8.04 47.99 40.93
CA THR A 808 8.72 49.23 40.48
C THR A 808 7.80 50.14 39.67
N PHE A 809 6.80 49.59 38.98
CA PHE A 809 5.81 50.36 38.21
C PHE A 809 4.73 51.00 39.10
N PHE A 810 4.57 50.52 40.34
CA PHE A 810 3.54 50.98 41.27
C PHE A 810 4.08 51.86 42.41
N GLY A 811 5.41 52.05 42.52
CA GLY A 811 6.08 52.85 43.55
C GLY A 811 6.12 54.36 43.28
N ILE A 812 4.97 54.99 42.98
CA ILE A 812 4.89 56.40 42.56
C ILE A 812 4.37 57.38 43.65
N PRO A 813 4.79 58.67 43.65
CA PRO A 813 4.45 59.65 44.71
C PRO A 813 2.95 59.95 44.88
N HIS A 814 2.10 59.58 43.91
CA HIS A 814 0.66 59.82 43.91
C HIS A 814 -0.16 58.53 43.79
N LEU A 815 0.33 57.43 44.38
CA LEU A 815 -0.29 56.11 44.32
C LEU A 815 -1.78 56.11 44.74
N ALA A 816 -2.18 56.90 45.74
CA ALA A 816 -3.58 56.99 46.16
C ALA A 816 -4.51 57.49 45.04
N ARG A 817 -4.07 58.52 44.29
CA ARG A 817 -4.82 59.09 43.16
C ARG A 817 -4.84 58.14 41.96
N VAL A 818 -3.74 57.43 41.72
CA VAL A 818 -3.65 56.43 40.64
C VAL A 818 -4.52 55.21 40.96
N ARG A 819 -4.52 54.74 42.22
CA ARG A 819 -5.42 53.69 42.71
C ARG A 819 -6.89 54.07 42.50
N GLU A 820 -7.28 55.31 42.82
CA GLU A 820 -8.64 55.80 42.61
C GLU A 820 -9.02 55.85 41.12
N ASN A 821 -8.16 56.41 40.26
CA ASN A 821 -8.43 56.54 38.84
C ASN A 821 -8.50 55.19 38.12
N ILE A 822 -7.61 54.25 38.45
CA ILE A 822 -7.67 52.91 37.86
C ILE A 822 -8.89 52.14 38.40
N GLY A 823 -9.25 52.29 39.68
CA GLY A 823 -10.49 51.72 40.22
C GLY A 823 -11.73 52.19 39.45
N LYS A 824 -11.82 53.50 39.17
CA LYS A 824 -12.89 54.07 38.32
C LYS A 824 -12.89 53.49 36.91
N TYR A 825 -11.73 53.34 36.30
CA TYR A 825 -11.56 52.75 34.96
C TYR A 825 -11.94 51.26 34.94
N VAL A 826 -11.55 50.47 35.95
CA VAL A 826 -11.88 49.04 36.03
C VAL A 826 -13.39 48.85 36.24
N VAL A 827 -14.04 49.71 37.02
CA VAL A 827 -15.51 49.68 37.16
C VAL A 827 -16.20 49.99 35.82
N ASP A 828 -15.74 51.00 35.07
CA ASP A 828 -16.25 51.32 33.72
C ASP A 828 -16.03 50.15 32.74
N LEU A 829 -14.80 49.61 32.70
CA LEU A 829 -14.41 48.49 31.85
C LEU A 829 -15.25 47.23 32.07
N LEU A 830 -15.69 46.99 33.31
CA LEU A 830 -16.47 45.82 33.74
C LEU A 830 -17.98 46.08 33.79
N GLY A 831 -18.47 47.16 33.16
CA GLY A 831 -19.90 47.40 32.97
C GLY A 831 -20.59 48.21 34.07
N GLY A 832 -19.84 48.97 34.85
CA GLY A 832 -20.40 49.90 35.83
C GLY A 832 -21.13 51.08 35.18
N PRO A 833 -22.04 51.75 35.92
CA PRO A 833 -22.84 52.86 35.40
C PRO A 833 -22.05 54.17 35.21
N GLN A 834 -20.78 54.21 35.61
CA GLN A 834 -19.93 55.39 35.55
C GLN A 834 -19.00 55.32 34.35
N THR A 835 -18.86 56.41 33.60
CA THR A 835 -17.90 56.53 32.50
C THR A 835 -16.61 57.17 32.98
N TYR A 836 -15.48 56.60 32.59
CA TYR A 836 -14.17 57.15 32.93
C TYR A 836 -13.85 58.38 32.06
N GLU A 837 -13.67 59.54 32.70
CA GLU A 837 -13.33 60.82 32.04
C GLU A 837 -11.84 61.19 32.14
N GLY A 838 -10.99 60.24 32.54
CA GLY A 838 -9.56 60.48 32.74
C GLY A 838 -8.72 60.41 31.46
N LYS A 839 -7.39 60.32 31.61
CA LYS A 839 -6.47 60.23 30.47
C LYS A 839 -6.57 58.85 29.81
N GLU A 840 -6.46 58.82 28.48
CA GLU A 840 -6.38 57.59 27.70
C GLU A 840 -5.26 56.68 28.19
N LEU A 841 -5.54 55.37 28.24
CA LEU A 841 -4.64 54.39 28.83
C LEU A 841 -3.29 54.35 28.09
N PHE A 842 -3.30 54.44 26.76
CA PHE A 842 -2.11 54.54 25.92
C PHE A 842 -1.20 55.72 26.34
N GLN A 843 -1.76 56.92 26.48
CA GLN A 843 -0.99 58.13 26.79
C GLN A 843 -0.28 58.06 28.14
N VAL A 844 -0.84 57.28 29.07
CA VAL A 844 -0.25 57.07 30.40
C VAL A 844 0.87 56.02 30.35
N HIS A 845 0.77 55.03 29.47
CA HIS A 845 1.66 53.86 29.46
C HIS A 845 2.76 53.89 28.39
N GLU A 846 2.64 54.73 27.34
CA GLU A 846 3.60 54.85 26.22
C GLU A 846 5.07 55.00 26.66
N HIS A 847 5.32 55.66 27.79
CA HIS A 847 6.68 55.94 28.28
C HIS A 847 7.14 55.03 29.42
N LEU A 848 6.33 54.05 29.84
CA LEU A 848 6.61 53.23 31.02
C LEU A 848 7.45 51.97 30.74
N GLY A 849 7.62 51.58 29.47
CA GLY A 849 8.40 50.39 29.10
C GLY A 849 7.79 49.08 29.62
N ILE A 850 6.47 49.05 29.80
CA ILE A 850 5.73 47.85 30.19
C ILE A 850 5.70 46.90 29.00
N ASN A 851 6.04 45.63 29.23
CA ASN A 851 6.07 44.59 28.21
C ASN A 851 5.10 43.46 28.58
N ASP A 852 4.93 42.47 27.69
CA ASP A 852 4.01 41.35 27.92
C ASP A 852 4.26 40.61 29.23
N TYR A 853 5.52 40.48 29.66
CA TYR A 853 5.85 39.84 30.94
C TYR A 853 5.22 40.59 32.12
N HIS A 854 5.38 41.92 32.15
CA HIS A 854 4.84 42.75 33.22
C HIS A 854 3.31 42.70 33.25
N PHE A 855 2.67 42.74 32.07
CA PHE A 855 1.22 42.64 31.96
C PHE A 855 0.70 41.25 32.38
N ASP A 856 1.33 40.17 31.96
CA ASP A 856 0.95 38.80 32.34
C ASP A 856 1.11 38.55 33.85
N VAL A 857 2.14 39.13 34.46
CA VAL A 857 2.31 39.11 35.92
C VAL A 857 1.16 39.83 36.60
N PHE A 858 0.75 40.99 36.09
CA PHE A 858 -0.41 41.74 36.59
C PHE A 858 -1.71 40.93 36.46
N ILE A 859 -1.99 40.33 35.30
CA ILE A 859 -3.16 39.44 35.09
C ILE A 859 -3.09 38.24 36.04
N SER A 860 -1.90 37.68 36.29
CA SER A 860 -1.75 36.58 37.26
C SER A 860 -2.07 37.02 38.70
N ASN A 861 -1.78 38.27 39.08
CA ASN A 861 -2.14 38.81 40.39
C ASN A 861 -3.64 39.10 40.47
N PHE A 862 -4.24 39.56 39.37
CA PHE A 862 -5.68 39.72 39.22
C PHE A 862 -6.42 38.38 39.40
N HIS A 863 -6.00 37.35 38.66
CA HIS A 863 -6.54 36.00 38.78
C HIS A 863 -6.37 35.44 40.21
N LYS A 864 -5.24 35.70 40.87
CA LYS A 864 -5.01 35.26 42.25
C LYS A 864 -6.02 35.90 43.21
N ALA A 865 -6.22 37.22 43.13
CA ALA A 865 -7.18 37.93 43.97
C ALA A 865 -8.62 37.40 43.76
N MET A 866 -9.04 37.17 42.51
CA MET A 866 -10.37 36.64 42.22
C MET A 866 -10.58 35.21 42.76
N VAL A 867 -9.56 34.35 42.69
CA VAL A 867 -9.60 32.99 43.27
C VAL A 867 -9.67 33.05 44.80
N GLU A 868 -8.88 33.91 45.44
CA GLU A 868 -8.90 34.10 46.91
C GLU A 868 -10.23 34.71 47.38
N ALA A 869 -10.87 35.53 46.55
CA ALA A 869 -12.22 36.05 46.76
C ALA A 869 -13.33 35.02 46.50
N GLY A 870 -13.00 33.80 46.04
CA GLY A 870 -13.97 32.72 45.81
C GLY A 870 -14.86 32.89 44.58
N MET A 871 -14.41 33.67 43.59
CA MET A 871 -15.14 33.90 42.35
C MET A 871 -15.20 32.63 41.49
N SER A 872 -16.27 32.46 40.70
CA SER A 872 -16.40 31.31 39.82
C SER A 872 -15.39 31.40 38.65
N PRO A 873 -14.90 30.26 38.12
CA PRO A 873 -13.99 30.25 36.97
C PRO A 873 -14.53 31.00 35.75
N GLU A 874 -15.84 30.95 35.54
CA GLU A 874 -16.49 31.66 34.45
C GLU A 874 -16.39 33.18 34.60
N LEU A 875 -16.66 33.70 35.80
CA LEU A 875 -16.56 35.12 36.09
C LEU A 875 -15.10 35.59 36.00
N ILE A 876 -14.17 34.76 36.44
CA ILE A 876 -12.72 34.98 36.30
C ILE A 876 -12.32 35.11 34.82
N ASP A 877 -12.77 34.18 33.97
CA ASP A 877 -12.45 34.21 32.54
C ASP A 877 -13.03 35.46 31.85
N GLU A 878 -14.26 35.87 32.19
CA GLU A 878 -14.90 37.08 31.65
C GLU A 878 -14.18 38.37 32.06
N VAL A 879 -13.69 38.44 33.29
CA VAL A 879 -12.85 39.56 33.75
C VAL A 879 -11.50 39.56 33.05
N VAL A 880 -10.85 38.40 32.91
CA VAL A 880 -9.58 38.28 32.18
C VAL A 880 -9.74 38.71 30.73
N VAL A 881 -10.80 38.30 30.04
CA VAL A 881 -11.09 38.74 28.65
C VAL A 881 -11.24 40.25 28.58
N SER A 882 -12.00 40.86 29.50
CA SER A 882 -12.18 42.31 29.55
C SER A 882 -10.86 43.06 29.79
N LEU A 883 -9.96 42.50 30.60
CA LEU A 883 -8.63 43.07 30.85
C LEU A 883 -7.69 42.87 29.66
N GLU A 884 -7.80 41.78 28.90
CA GLU A 884 -6.99 41.56 27.69
C GLU A 884 -7.28 42.58 26.59
N GLU A 885 -8.49 43.14 26.52
CA GLU A 885 -8.85 44.21 25.58
C GLU A 885 -7.95 45.44 25.72
N VAL A 886 -7.50 45.73 26.94
CA VAL A 886 -6.71 46.93 27.23
C VAL A 886 -5.20 46.69 27.11
N ARG A 887 -4.76 45.46 26.83
CA ARG A 887 -3.33 45.11 26.73
C ARG A 887 -2.54 46.01 25.77
N PRO A 888 -2.95 46.25 24.51
CA PRO A 888 -2.17 47.07 23.58
C PRO A 888 -1.89 48.47 24.13
N SER A 889 -2.92 49.09 24.70
CA SER A 889 -2.85 50.41 25.33
C SER A 889 -1.92 50.42 26.55
N VAL A 890 -1.91 49.37 27.37
CA VAL A 890 -0.99 49.25 28.52
C VAL A 890 0.45 48.95 28.11
N LEU A 891 0.66 48.30 26.98
CA LEU A 891 1.99 48.08 26.40
C LEU A 891 2.53 49.32 25.68
N GLY A 892 1.74 50.40 25.58
CA GLY A 892 2.14 51.61 24.84
C GLY A 892 2.13 51.41 23.32
N ILE A 893 1.28 50.52 22.81
CA ILE A 893 1.11 50.23 21.38
C ILE A 893 -0.17 50.93 20.90
N LYS A 894 -0.10 51.77 19.85
CA LYS A 894 -1.30 52.36 19.23
C LYS A 894 -2.15 51.26 18.62
N GLU A 895 -3.48 51.33 18.78
CA GLU A 895 -4.41 50.32 18.26
C GLU A 895 -4.27 50.08 16.74
N ASP A 896 -3.91 51.12 15.98
CA ASP A 896 -3.67 51.04 14.53
C ASP A 896 -2.34 50.35 14.16
N ASP A 897 -1.35 50.34 15.06
CA ASP A 897 -0.02 49.75 14.86
C ASP A 897 0.09 48.30 15.40
N ALA A 898 -0.92 47.83 16.15
CA ALA A 898 -0.91 46.51 16.80
C ALA A 898 -0.98 45.32 15.82
N HIS A 899 -1.42 45.56 14.58
CA HIS A 899 -1.54 44.54 13.53
C HIS A 899 -0.33 44.48 12.58
N THR A 900 0.59 45.44 12.70
CA THR A 900 1.72 45.70 11.79
C THR A 900 3.05 45.48 12.50
N MET A 901 3.28 44.27 13.03
CA MET A 901 4.62 43.90 13.51
C MET A 901 5.14 42.63 12.86
N VAL A 902 5.71 42.81 11.67
CA VAL A 902 6.97 42.15 11.31
C VAL A 902 7.99 43.27 11.18
N GLN A 903 8.90 43.39 12.15
CA GLN A 903 10.08 44.24 11.96
C GLN A 903 10.84 43.70 10.75
N SER A 904 11.10 44.61 9.81
CA SER A 904 11.84 44.34 8.59
C SER A 904 13.22 43.75 8.94
N LYS A 905 13.59 42.67 8.25
CA LYS A 905 15.00 42.46 7.96
C LYS A 905 15.32 43.37 6.77
N ASP A 906 16.30 44.26 6.93
CA ASP A 906 16.82 45.15 5.89
C ASP A 906 15.88 46.30 5.42
N ASP A 907 14.99 46.83 6.28
CA ASP A 907 14.12 47.99 5.99
C ASP A 907 13.15 47.83 4.79
N LYS A 908 12.92 46.60 4.31
CA LYS A 908 11.96 46.29 3.23
C LYS A 908 10.73 45.57 3.76
N SER A 909 9.55 45.88 3.21
CA SER A 909 8.31 45.17 3.51
C SER A 909 8.33 43.74 2.96
N LEU A 910 7.44 42.86 3.44
CA LEU A 910 7.32 41.51 2.88
C LEU A 910 6.79 41.57 1.43
N VAL A 911 5.96 42.57 1.09
CA VAL A 911 5.52 42.81 -0.29
C VAL A 911 6.71 43.12 -1.19
N ASP A 912 7.64 43.98 -0.75
CA ASP A 912 8.85 44.31 -1.53
C ASP A 912 9.76 43.09 -1.73
N ARG A 913 9.88 42.26 -0.69
CA ARG A 913 10.68 41.02 -0.74
C ARG A 913 10.06 39.94 -1.61
N LEU A 914 8.73 39.93 -1.76
CA LEU A 914 8.00 39.06 -2.68
C LEU A 914 8.10 39.51 -4.15
N GLY A 915 8.66 40.69 -4.42
CA GLY A 915 8.77 41.26 -5.77
C GLY A 915 7.67 42.28 -6.09
N GLY A 916 7.00 42.82 -5.07
CA GLY A 916 5.99 43.86 -5.21
C GLY A 916 4.58 43.32 -5.42
N ASP A 917 3.67 44.25 -5.77
CA ASP A 917 2.23 44.02 -5.81
C ASP A 917 1.79 42.95 -6.82
N LEU A 918 2.42 42.95 -8.00
CA LEU A 918 2.15 41.96 -9.06
C LEU A 918 2.49 40.54 -8.64
N SER A 919 3.58 40.35 -7.89
CA SER A 919 3.97 39.05 -7.36
C SER A 919 3.03 38.57 -6.26
N LEU A 920 2.50 39.50 -5.45
CA LEU A 920 1.50 39.17 -4.43
C LEU A 920 0.16 38.76 -5.06
N GLU A 921 -0.29 39.46 -6.11
CA GLU A 921 -1.47 39.06 -6.87
C GLU A 921 -1.30 37.67 -7.50
N ALA A 922 -0.15 37.42 -8.14
CA ALA A 922 0.18 36.11 -8.71
C ALA A 922 0.22 35.00 -7.64
N LEU A 923 0.77 35.30 -6.46
CA LEU A 923 0.79 34.38 -5.31
C LEU A 923 -0.63 34.01 -4.87
N VAL A 924 -1.52 35.00 -4.73
CA VAL A 924 -2.92 34.81 -4.31
C VAL A 924 -3.69 33.99 -5.35
N GLU A 925 -3.52 34.30 -6.64
CA GLU A 925 -4.19 33.56 -7.71
C GLU A 925 -3.73 32.09 -7.78
N ASN A 926 -2.41 31.85 -7.75
CA ASN A 926 -1.86 30.48 -7.78
C ASN A 926 -2.26 29.69 -6.53
N MET A 927 -2.17 30.30 -5.34
CA MET A 927 -2.64 29.69 -4.10
C MET A 927 -4.12 29.32 -4.17
N TYR A 928 -4.97 30.21 -4.70
CA TYR A 928 -6.41 29.97 -4.79
C TYR A 928 -6.74 28.83 -5.77
N GLU A 929 -6.10 28.80 -6.94
CA GLU A 929 -6.32 27.73 -7.92
C GLU A 929 -5.91 26.36 -7.36
N ARG A 930 -4.75 26.27 -6.71
CA ARG A 930 -4.30 25.05 -6.02
C ARG A 930 -5.26 24.62 -4.91
N ALA A 931 -5.68 25.55 -4.06
CA ALA A 931 -6.62 25.26 -2.98
C ALA A 931 -8.01 24.84 -3.49
N LYS A 932 -8.41 25.25 -4.70
CA LYS A 932 -9.65 24.79 -5.34
C LYS A 932 -9.56 23.33 -5.83
N GLU A 933 -8.37 22.85 -6.12
CA GLU A 933 -8.11 21.46 -6.54
C GLU A 933 -7.88 20.52 -5.35
N ASP A 934 -7.42 21.04 -4.20
CA ASP A 934 -7.23 20.26 -2.98
C ASP A 934 -8.59 19.84 -2.38
N SER A 935 -8.82 18.52 -2.32
CA SER A 935 -10.06 17.91 -1.82
C SER A 935 -10.41 18.30 -0.38
N ARG A 936 -9.41 18.71 0.44
CA ARG A 936 -9.58 19.13 1.83
C ARG A 936 -10.27 20.48 1.96
N VAL A 937 -10.02 21.41 1.03
CA VAL A 937 -10.49 22.82 1.13
C VAL A 937 -11.41 23.24 0.00
N ARG A 938 -11.48 22.45 -1.09
CA ARG A 938 -12.34 22.70 -2.25
C ARG A 938 -13.76 23.11 -1.89
N TYR A 939 -14.39 22.46 -0.91
CA TYR A 939 -15.75 22.75 -0.47
C TYR A 939 -15.98 24.22 -0.05
N PHE A 940 -14.98 24.86 0.56
CA PHE A 940 -15.08 26.25 1.02
C PHE A 940 -14.91 27.25 -0.13
N LEU A 941 -14.18 26.86 -1.19
CA LEU A 941 -13.76 27.74 -2.28
C LEU A 941 -14.61 27.60 -3.55
N GLU A 942 -15.24 26.45 -3.78
CA GLU A 942 -16.09 26.17 -4.94
C GLU A 942 -17.45 26.89 -4.85
N LYS A 943 -17.43 28.20 -5.12
CA LYS A 943 -18.61 29.11 -5.12
C LYS A 943 -18.87 29.66 -6.53
N GLY A 944 -19.97 30.39 -6.72
CA GLY A 944 -20.24 31.08 -7.99
C GLY A 944 -19.13 32.10 -8.35
N LYS A 945 -18.90 32.35 -9.64
CA LYS A 945 -17.79 33.19 -10.15
C LYS A 945 -17.65 34.54 -9.44
N ALA A 946 -18.76 35.22 -9.16
CA ALA A 946 -18.76 36.50 -8.45
C ALA A 946 -18.20 36.38 -7.01
N LYS A 947 -18.54 35.29 -6.32
CA LYS A 947 -18.08 35.02 -4.95
C LYS A 947 -16.61 34.60 -4.93
N GLN A 948 -16.16 33.81 -5.91
CA GLN A 948 -14.74 33.48 -6.05
C GLN A 948 -13.88 34.73 -6.22
N LYS A 949 -14.29 35.64 -7.13
CA LYS A 949 -13.62 36.94 -7.31
C LYS A 949 -13.57 37.75 -6.01
N GLN A 950 -14.67 37.77 -5.25
CA GLN A 950 -14.71 38.46 -3.96
C GLN A 950 -13.75 37.83 -2.94
N ILE A 951 -13.63 36.49 -2.89
CA ILE A 951 -12.72 35.80 -1.97
C ILE A 951 -11.27 36.10 -2.34
N ARG A 952 -10.88 35.98 -3.61
CA ARG A 952 -9.52 36.31 -4.08
C ARG A 952 -9.14 37.75 -3.74
N MET A 953 -10.04 38.70 -3.99
CA MET A 953 -9.83 40.10 -3.62
C MET A 953 -9.62 40.28 -2.11
N LYS A 954 -10.44 39.66 -1.26
CA LYS A 954 -10.28 39.76 0.20
C LYS A 954 -8.99 39.09 0.69
N MET A 955 -8.59 37.97 0.08
CA MET A 955 -7.31 37.31 0.39
C MET A 955 -6.13 38.22 0.03
N TYR A 956 -6.17 38.85 -1.14
CA TYR A 956 -5.15 39.82 -1.56
C TYR A 956 -5.11 41.03 -0.62
N GLN A 957 -6.26 41.64 -0.28
CA GLN A 957 -6.32 42.78 0.64
C GLN A 957 -5.74 42.45 2.02
N TYR A 958 -6.03 41.24 2.52
CA TYR A 958 -5.48 40.77 3.79
C TYR A 958 -3.97 40.57 3.71
N LEU A 959 -3.48 39.81 2.73
CA LEU A 959 -2.05 39.55 2.59
C LEU A 959 -1.25 40.82 2.27
N SER A 960 -1.80 41.74 1.47
CA SER A 960 -1.21 43.06 1.24
C SER A 960 -1.03 43.79 2.56
N GLY A 961 -2.09 43.92 3.36
CA GLY A 961 -1.99 44.61 4.65
C GLY A 961 -1.02 43.95 5.62
N ALA A 962 -1.11 42.62 5.75
CA ALA A 962 -0.27 41.82 6.64
C ALA A 962 1.22 41.81 6.23
N PHE A 963 1.53 42.00 4.95
CA PHE A 963 2.89 42.04 4.42
C PHE A 963 3.47 43.46 4.31
N GLY A 964 2.72 44.49 4.73
CA GLY A 964 3.16 45.89 4.70
C GLY A 964 2.89 46.62 3.38
N GLY A 965 1.93 46.16 2.60
CA GLY A 965 1.46 46.78 1.35
C GLY A 965 0.42 47.90 1.56
N PRO A 966 0.07 48.63 0.49
CA PRO A 966 -0.78 49.82 0.55
C PRO A 966 -2.26 49.50 0.76
N VAL A 967 -2.71 48.29 0.42
CA VAL A 967 -4.11 47.87 0.53
C VAL A 967 -4.29 47.12 1.85
N GLN A 968 -5.20 47.62 2.69
CA GLN A 968 -5.43 47.10 4.03
C GLN A 968 -6.80 46.41 4.14
N TYR A 969 -6.83 45.28 4.84
CA TYR A 969 -8.06 44.59 5.26
C TYR A 969 -8.25 44.79 6.76
N ASP A 970 -9.49 45.04 7.19
CA ASP A 970 -9.80 45.14 8.62
C ASP A 970 -9.74 43.75 9.28
N ALA A 971 -8.66 43.51 10.03
CA ALA A 971 -8.42 42.25 10.74
C ALA A 971 -9.57 41.88 11.70
N LYS A 972 -10.31 42.87 12.24
CA LYS A 972 -11.47 42.64 13.12
C LYS A 972 -12.60 41.87 12.41
N LEU A 973 -12.63 41.89 11.07
CA LEU A 973 -13.63 41.19 10.27
C LEU A 973 -13.26 39.73 9.95
N LEU A 974 -12.01 39.33 10.17
CA LEU A 974 -11.54 38.00 9.77
C LEU A 974 -12.22 36.89 10.58
N LYS A 975 -12.22 37.02 11.91
CA LYS A 975 -12.82 36.04 12.81
C LYS A 975 -14.33 35.92 12.63
N PRO A 976 -15.14 37.00 12.64
CA PRO A 976 -16.59 36.90 12.40
C PRO A 976 -16.94 36.27 11.05
N ALA A 977 -16.15 36.55 10.00
CA ALA A 977 -16.38 35.99 8.67
C ALA A 977 -16.18 34.47 8.61
N HIS A 978 -15.25 33.93 9.42
CA HIS A 978 -14.93 32.50 9.46
C HIS A 978 -15.57 31.77 10.63
N TYR A 979 -16.10 32.49 11.63
CA TYR A 979 -16.56 31.91 12.89
C TYR A 979 -17.52 30.75 12.62
N PHE A 980 -18.63 31.00 11.93
CA PHE A 980 -19.65 29.97 11.63
C PHE A 980 -19.27 28.99 10.52
N MET A 981 -18.05 29.06 10.00
CA MET A 981 -17.54 28.07 9.07
C MET A 981 -16.99 26.86 9.86
N ASN A 982 -17.08 25.67 9.27
CA ASN A 982 -16.50 24.44 9.85
C ASN A 982 -15.06 24.24 9.39
N ILE A 983 -14.26 25.31 9.44
CA ILE A 983 -12.84 25.26 9.09
C ILE A 983 -12.07 24.77 10.32
N THR A 984 -11.28 23.72 10.14
CA THR A 984 -10.47 23.11 11.19
C THR A 984 -8.98 23.33 10.88
N ASN A 985 -8.09 22.97 11.80
CA ASN A 985 -6.65 22.99 11.52
C ASN A 985 -6.27 22.16 10.29
N TYR A 986 -6.94 21.02 10.06
CA TYR A 986 -6.76 20.21 8.87
C TYR A 986 -7.02 20.98 7.56
N HIS A 987 -8.07 21.80 7.54
CA HIS A 987 -8.40 22.64 6.39
C HIS A 987 -7.42 23.81 6.25
N PHE A 988 -7.05 24.46 7.35
CA PHE A 988 -6.11 25.58 7.33
C PHE A 988 -4.70 25.16 6.90
N ASP A 989 -4.24 23.99 7.32
CA ASP A 989 -2.95 23.41 6.91
C ASP A 989 -2.91 23.13 5.40
N ALA A 990 -4.02 22.68 4.82
CA ALA A 990 -4.14 22.50 3.37
C ALA A 990 -4.00 23.82 2.59
N LEU A 991 -4.55 24.91 3.13
CA LEU A 991 -4.38 26.25 2.57
C LEU A 991 -2.93 26.72 2.69
N CYS A 992 -2.26 26.45 3.83
CA CYS A 992 -0.85 26.78 4.01
C CYS A 992 0.06 25.96 3.08
N ASP A 993 -0.22 24.68 2.86
CA ASP A 993 0.50 23.85 1.88
C ASP A 993 0.34 24.47 0.47
N SER A 994 -0.88 24.90 0.10
CA SER A 994 -1.16 25.57 -1.17
C SER A 994 -0.39 26.89 -1.33
N LEU A 995 -0.30 27.68 -0.26
CA LEU A 995 0.49 28.92 -0.21
C LEU A 995 1.99 28.65 -0.42
N VAL A 996 2.52 27.62 0.26
CA VAL A 996 3.94 27.25 0.17
C VAL A 996 4.30 26.79 -1.25
N GLU A 997 3.47 25.96 -1.88
CA GLU A 997 3.71 25.53 -3.26
C GLU A 997 3.55 26.69 -4.25
N ALA A 998 2.54 27.55 -4.09
CA ALA A 998 2.38 28.74 -4.92
C ALA A 998 3.58 29.70 -4.81
N ALA A 999 4.13 29.88 -3.60
CA ALA A 999 5.30 30.72 -3.36
C ALA A 999 6.58 30.13 -3.99
N LYS A 1000 6.73 28.79 -4.01
CA LYS A 1000 7.85 28.15 -4.69
C LYS A 1000 7.80 28.36 -6.21
N ASP A 1001 6.60 28.26 -6.81
CA ASP A 1001 6.43 28.43 -8.26
C ASP A 1001 6.85 29.82 -8.74
N ILE A 1002 6.55 30.86 -7.94
CA ILE A 1002 6.92 32.25 -8.26
C ILE A 1002 8.36 32.58 -7.85
N GLY A 1003 9.12 31.61 -7.32
CA GLY A 1003 10.54 31.75 -6.99
C GLY A 1003 10.82 32.51 -5.70
N VAL A 1004 9.89 32.54 -4.72
CA VAL A 1004 10.14 33.16 -3.42
C VAL A 1004 11.27 32.42 -2.69
N ASP A 1005 12.25 33.18 -2.20
CA ASP A 1005 13.36 32.60 -1.46
C ASP A 1005 12.90 31.99 -0.12
N SER A 1006 13.65 31.01 0.36
CA SER A 1006 13.26 30.24 1.53
C SER A 1006 13.17 31.04 2.83
N ILE A 1007 13.83 32.20 2.94
CA ILE A 1007 13.78 33.07 4.12
C ILE A 1007 12.50 33.90 4.07
N THR A 1008 12.19 34.49 2.92
CA THR A 1008 10.94 35.25 2.72
C THR A 1008 9.71 34.35 2.85
N LEU A 1009 9.80 33.10 2.41
CA LEU A 1009 8.74 32.12 2.60
C LEU A 1009 8.47 31.78 4.07
N ASP A 1010 9.51 31.69 4.91
CA ASP A 1010 9.35 31.45 6.36
C ASP A 1010 8.59 32.61 7.01
N ASP A 1011 8.92 33.85 6.66
CA ASP A 1011 8.27 35.04 7.19
C ASP A 1011 6.81 35.15 6.71
N VAL A 1012 6.55 34.84 5.43
CA VAL A 1012 5.20 34.73 4.87
C VAL A 1012 4.36 33.70 5.62
N PHE A 1013 4.91 32.50 5.82
CA PHE A 1013 4.23 31.44 6.55
C PHE A 1013 3.95 31.86 7.99
N LEU A 1014 4.92 32.49 8.67
CA LEU A 1014 4.77 32.96 10.05
C LEU A 1014 3.63 33.99 10.17
N VAL A 1015 3.56 34.96 9.24
CA VAL A 1015 2.51 35.99 9.24
C VAL A 1015 1.14 35.37 8.99
N VAL A 1016 1.01 34.51 7.99
CA VAL A 1016 -0.27 33.86 7.67
C VAL A 1016 -0.72 32.96 8.84
N ASN A 1017 0.21 32.26 9.49
CA ASN A 1017 -0.11 31.38 10.60
C ASN A 1017 -0.70 32.13 11.82
N ARG A 1018 -0.44 33.43 11.98
CA ARG A 1018 -1.05 34.26 13.04
C ARG A 1018 -2.57 34.34 12.96
N THR A 1019 -3.15 34.20 11.76
CA THR A 1019 -4.62 34.22 11.57
C THR A 1019 -5.32 32.89 11.86
N ARG A 1020 -4.55 31.86 12.19
CA ARG A 1020 -5.08 30.52 12.34
C ARG A 1020 -6.19 30.48 13.39
N SER A 1021 -5.99 31.15 14.52
CA SER A 1021 -7.01 31.28 15.57
C SER A 1021 -8.29 31.90 15.01
N ASP A 1022 -8.18 33.07 14.37
CA ASP A 1022 -9.31 33.80 13.81
C ASP A 1022 -10.13 32.96 12.83
N ILE A 1023 -9.47 32.07 12.08
CA ILE A 1023 -10.14 31.23 11.08
C ILE A 1023 -10.67 29.92 11.66
N THR A 1024 -10.01 29.32 12.66
CA THR A 1024 -10.34 27.97 13.16
C THR A 1024 -11.12 27.96 14.48
N THR A 1025 -11.03 29.03 15.28
CA THR A 1025 -11.64 29.13 16.62
C THR A 1025 -13.12 28.80 16.61
N GLY A 1026 -13.88 29.34 15.64
CA GLY A 1026 -15.33 29.15 15.64
C GLY A 1026 -15.75 27.68 15.56
N CYS A 1027 -15.11 26.88 14.70
CA CYS A 1027 -15.39 25.45 14.60
C CYS A 1027 -15.00 24.71 15.90
N MET A 1028 -13.81 24.99 16.42
CA MET A 1028 -13.29 24.31 17.63
C MET A 1028 -14.16 24.61 18.85
N VAL A 1029 -14.50 25.88 19.06
CA VAL A 1029 -15.31 26.32 20.20
C VAL A 1029 -16.71 25.75 20.13
N ARG A 1030 -17.38 25.85 18.97
CA ARG A 1030 -18.74 25.28 18.83
C ARG A 1030 -18.78 23.78 19.08
N MET A 1031 -17.78 23.04 18.60
CA MET A 1031 -17.71 21.59 18.81
C MET A 1031 -17.46 21.24 20.28
N GLU A 1032 -16.56 21.94 20.96
CA GLU A 1032 -16.24 21.68 22.37
C GLU A 1032 -17.39 22.11 23.29
N ILE A 1033 -18.02 23.27 23.06
CA ILE A 1033 -19.22 23.69 23.79
C ILE A 1033 -20.34 22.68 23.60
N ALA A 1034 -20.63 22.26 22.36
CA ALA A 1034 -21.66 21.27 22.09
C ALA A 1034 -21.38 19.93 22.78
N LYS A 1035 -20.11 19.53 22.87
CA LYS A 1035 -19.67 18.35 23.62
C LYS A 1035 -19.92 18.50 25.13
N GLN A 1036 -19.51 19.62 25.73
CA GLN A 1036 -19.71 19.91 27.15
C GLN A 1036 -21.20 20.02 27.51
N GLU A 1037 -22.01 20.66 26.66
CA GLU A 1037 -23.46 20.74 26.84
C GLU A 1037 -24.14 19.38 26.68
N GLY A 1038 -23.67 18.54 25.75
CA GLY A 1038 -24.15 17.17 25.59
C GLY A 1038 -23.81 16.26 26.79
N GLU A 1039 -22.66 16.48 27.43
CA GLU A 1039 -22.24 15.79 28.66
C GLU A 1039 -23.04 16.25 29.89
N LYS A 1040 -23.36 17.56 30.00
CA LYS A 1040 -24.13 18.14 31.12
C LYS A 1040 -25.65 17.97 31.01
N GLY A 1041 -26.20 17.99 29.79
CA GLY A 1041 -27.63 18.07 29.52
C GLY A 1041 -28.34 16.75 29.24
N GLY A 1042 -27.59 15.66 29.01
CA GLY A 1042 -28.12 14.38 28.54
C GLY A 1042 -28.60 14.44 27.08
N ARG A 1043 -28.31 13.41 26.28
CA ARG A 1043 -28.68 13.39 24.85
C ARG A 1043 -30.19 13.55 24.64
N GLU A 1044 -31.01 12.95 25.51
CA GLU A 1044 -32.50 13.05 25.52
C GLU A 1044 -33.03 14.48 25.38
N ARG A 1045 -32.35 15.48 25.97
CA ARG A 1045 -32.75 16.89 25.92
C ARG A 1045 -32.58 17.54 24.54
N LEU A 1046 -31.69 17.02 23.69
CA LEU A 1046 -31.52 17.49 22.31
C LEU A 1046 -32.63 16.98 21.39
N PHE A 1047 -33.07 15.73 21.58
CA PHE A 1047 -34.22 15.17 20.86
C PHE A 1047 -35.49 16.00 21.10
N GLU A 1048 -35.76 16.39 22.35
CA GLU A 1048 -36.91 17.23 22.70
C GLU A 1048 -36.80 18.65 22.13
N LYS A 1049 -35.63 19.30 22.25
CA LYS A 1049 -35.39 20.66 21.73
C LYS A 1049 -35.58 20.77 20.21
N LEU A 1050 -35.32 19.70 19.46
CA LEU A 1050 -35.51 19.66 18.01
C LEU A 1050 -36.95 19.34 17.60
N GLY A 1051 -37.91 19.28 18.54
CA GLY A 1051 -39.31 18.99 18.26
C GLY A 1051 -39.65 17.50 18.25
N GLY A 1052 -38.83 16.67 18.91
CA GLY A 1052 -39.04 15.22 18.99
C GLY A 1052 -39.01 14.54 17.62
N GLN A 1053 -39.79 13.47 17.49
CA GLN A 1053 -39.80 12.65 16.27
C GLN A 1053 -40.30 13.44 15.05
N GLU A 1054 -41.33 14.26 15.22
CA GLU A 1054 -41.89 15.09 14.14
C GLU A 1054 -40.86 16.11 13.61
N GLY A 1055 -40.12 16.75 14.51
CA GLY A 1055 -39.08 17.69 14.13
C GLY A 1055 -37.91 17.05 13.38
N ILE A 1056 -37.48 15.85 13.79
CA ILE A 1056 -36.43 15.09 13.08
C ILE A 1056 -36.91 14.66 11.69
N GLU A 1057 -38.15 14.21 11.55
CA GLU A 1057 -38.72 13.84 10.24
C GLU A 1057 -38.83 15.05 9.32
N ALA A 1058 -39.29 16.20 9.82
CA ALA A 1058 -39.32 17.45 9.07
C ALA A 1058 -37.91 17.90 8.62
N PHE A 1059 -36.91 17.79 9.51
CA PHE A 1059 -35.51 18.06 9.19
C PHE A 1059 -35.00 17.16 8.06
N ILE A 1060 -35.22 15.85 8.15
CA ILE A 1060 -34.78 14.89 7.13
C ILE A 1060 -35.46 15.17 5.78
N VAL A 1061 -36.77 15.46 5.77
CA VAL A 1061 -37.46 15.82 4.53
C VAL A 1061 -36.79 17.04 3.88
N ARG A 1062 -36.55 18.10 4.66
CA ARG A 1062 -35.92 19.32 4.18
C ARG A 1062 -34.47 19.12 3.73
N LEU A 1063 -33.70 18.29 4.44
CA LEU A 1063 -32.33 17.93 4.08
C LEU A 1063 -32.29 17.32 2.68
N TYR A 1064 -33.16 16.37 2.39
CA TYR A 1064 -33.17 15.69 1.09
C TYR A 1064 -33.72 16.55 -0.05
N GLU A 1065 -34.63 17.49 0.22
CA GLU A 1065 -34.98 18.52 -0.77
C GLU A 1065 -33.75 19.34 -1.18
N CYS A 1066 -32.85 19.62 -0.24
CA CYS A 1066 -31.58 20.29 -0.55
C CYS A 1066 -30.62 19.37 -1.32
N VAL A 1067 -30.51 18.10 -0.93
CA VAL A 1067 -29.67 17.10 -1.62
C VAL A 1067 -30.11 16.89 -3.07
N GLU A 1068 -31.42 16.78 -3.33
CA GLU A 1068 -31.97 16.62 -4.69
C GLU A 1068 -31.66 17.82 -5.60
N ARG A 1069 -31.57 19.02 -5.02
CA ARG A 1069 -31.23 20.26 -5.75
C ARG A 1069 -29.73 20.44 -5.98
N ASP A 1070 -28.88 19.70 -5.25
CA ASP A 1070 -27.43 19.84 -5.32
C ASP A 1070 -26.83 18.90 -6.39
N LYS A 1071 -26.47 19.48 -7.54
CA LYS A 1071 -25.89 18.76 -8.68
C LYS A 1071 -24.57 18.03 -8.39
N ARG A 1072 -23.92 18.31 -7.24
CA ARG A 1072 -22.66 17.64 -6.85
C ARG A 1072 -22.90 16.28 -6.22
N ILE A 1073 -24.04 16.12 -5.54
CA ILE A 1073 -24.33 14.92 -4.75
C ILE A 1073 -25.64 14.23 -5.13
N ASN A 1074 -26.55 14.90 -5.84
CA ASN A 1074 -27.87 14.36 -6.18
C ASN A 1074 -27.80 13.02 -6.93
N ALA A 1075 -26.80 12.82 -7.79
CA ALA A 1075 -26.56 11.58 -8.52
C ALA A 1075 -26.41 10.35 -7.61
N PHE A 1076 -25.99 10.53 -6.35
CA PHE A 1076 -25.88 9.44 -5.37
C PHE A 1076 -27.23 9.06 -4.72
N PHE A 1077 -28.29 9.83 -4.95
CA PHE A 1077 -29.58 9.71 -4.25
C PHE A 1077 -30.79 9.54 -5.20
N GLU A 1078 -30.56 9.22 -6.48
CA GLU A 1078 -31.63 9.02 -7.47
C GLU A 1078 -32.36 7.67 -7.32
N GLY A 1079 -33.68 7.65 -7.62
CA GLY A 1079 -34.50 6.44 -7.71
C GLY A 1079 -35.37 6.09 -6.50
N SER A 1080 -35.95 4.89 -6.50
CA SER A 1080 -37.01 4.45 -5.55
C SER A 1080 -36.55 4.24 -4.10
N LYS A 1081 -35.24 4.32 -3.82
CA LYS A 1081 -34.64 4.06 -2.49
C LYS A 1081 -34.68 5.27 -1.55
N LEU A 1082 -34.95 6.47 -2.05
CA LEU A 1082 -34.91 7.70 -1.25
C LEU A 1082 -35.86 7.66 -0.03
N LYS A 1083 -37.05 7.08 -0.19
CA LYS A 1083 -38.01 6.90 0.93
C LYS A 1083 -37.43 6.01 2.04
N SER A 1084 -36.69 4.96 1.67
CA SER A 1084 -36.04 4.07 2.62
C SER A 1084 -34.86 4.76 3.33
N ILE A 1085 -34.09 5.57 2.61
CA ILE A 1085 -32.96 6.33 3.18
C ILE A 1085 -33.47 7.41 4.14
N LYS A 1086 -34.51 8.16 3.79
CA LYS A 1086 -35.18 9.14 4.68
C LYS A 1086 -35.62 8.47 6.00
N LYS A 1087 -36.28 7.31 5.90
CA LYS A 1087 -36.72 6.54 7.08
C LYS A 1087 -35.55 6.04 7.93
N ALA A 1088 -34.49 5.52 7.29
CA ALA A 1088 -33.30 5.04 7.98
C ALA A 1088 -32.53 6.16 8.68
N GLN A 1089 -32.33 7.30 8.02
CA GLN A 1089 -31.65 8.45 8.63
C GLN A 1089 -32.49 9.09 9.74
N SER A 1090 -33.81 9.18 9.60
CA SER A 1090 -34.68 9.61 10.70
C SER A 1090 -34.49 8.70 11.92
N ALA A 1091 -34.56 7.38 11.75
CA ALA A 1091 -34.35 6.44 12.86
C ALA A 1091 -32.95 6.52 13.48
N TYR A 1092 -31.91 6.76 12.66
CA TYR A 1092 -30.53 6.92 13.14
C TYR A 1092 -30.33 8.22 13.93
N ILE A 1093 -30.77 9.36 13.38
CA ILE A 1093 -30.65 10.66 14.04
C ILE A 1093 -31.47 10.67 15.33
N THR A 1094 -32.67 10.09 15.34
CA THR A 1094 -33.46 9.92 16.58
C THR A 1094 -32.67 9.14 17.64
N MET A 1095 -32.03 8.02 17.28
CA MET A 1095 -31.22 7.23 18.22
C MET A 1095 -30.01 8.01 18.75
N VAL A 1096 -29.25 8.68 17.86
CA VAL A 1096 -28.04 9.44 18.23
C VAL A 1096 -28.37 10.60 19.16
N LEU A 1097 -29.50 11.26 18.94
CA LEU A 1097 -29.99 12.36 19.76
C LEU A 1097 -30.73 11.89 21.02
N GLY A 1098 -30.70 10.60 21.36
CA GLY A 1098 -31.29 10.07 22.60
C GLY A 1098 -32.81 9.91 22.59
N GLY A 1099 -33.45 9.94 21.42
CA GLY A 1099 -34.87 9.62 21.27
C GLY A 1099 -35.17 8.11 21.39
N PRO A 1100 -36.46 7.72 21.39
CA PRO A 1100 -36.89 6.34 21.69
C PRO A 1100 -36.54 5.32 20.59
N SER A 1101 -36.08 5.77 19.43
CA SER A 1101 -35.74 4.90 18.31
C SER A 1101 -34.45 4.13 18.57
N ARG A 1102 -34.46 2.83 18.25
CA ARG A 1102 -33.25 2.01 18.14
C ARG A 1102 -33.00 1.75 16.66
N TYR A 1103 -32.02 2.43 16.08
CA TYR A 1103 -31.61 2.17 14.71
C TYR A 1103 -31.05 0.75 14.58
N ARG A 1104 -31.66 -0.07 13.72
CA ARG A 1104 -31.25 -1.46 13.44
C ARG A 1104 -30.72 -1.65 12.02
N GLY A 1105 -30.43 -0.55 11.32
CA GLY A 1105 -29.87 -0.57 9.98
C GLY A 1105 -28.37 -0.89 9.98
N ARG A 1106 -27.78 -0.91 8.78
CA ARG A 1106 -26.34 -1.10 8.59
C ARG A 1106 -25.55 0.05 9.20
N ASP A 1107 -24.34 -0.23 9.67
CA ASP A 1107 -23.49 0.80 10.25
C ASP A 1107 -23.22 1.92 9.23
N LEU A 1108 -23.09 3.18 9.68
CA LEU A 1108 -22.84 4.31 8.77
C LEU A 1108 -21.54 4.15 7.99
N LYS A 1109 -20.52 3.51 8.59
CA LYS A 1109 -19.27 3.21 7.91
C LYS A 1109 -19.50 2.21 6.78
N GLU A 1110 -20.25 1.14 7.02
CA GLU A 1110 -20.64 0.10 6.05
C GLU A 1110 -21.54 0.62 4.91
N LEU A 1111 -22.33 1.67 5.18
CA LEU A 1111 -23.27 2.25 4.22
C LEU A 1111 -22.60 3.25 3.25
N HIS A 1112 -21.49 3.88 3.66
CA HIS A 1112 -20.77 4.90 2.88
C HIS A 1112 -19.43 4.43 2.29
N SER A 1113 -18.90 3.30 2.76
CA SER A 1113 -17.91 2.49 2.05
C SER A 1113 -18.55 1.74 0.89
#